data_AF-A0A3D6EZ78-F1
#
_entry.id   AF-A0A3D6EZ78-F1
#
_cell.length_a   1.000
_cell.length_b   1.000
_cell.length_c   1.000
_cell.angle_alpha   90.00
_cell.angle_beta   90.00
_cell.angle_gamma   90.00
#
_symmetry.space_group_name_H-M   'P 1'
#
loop_
_entity.id
_entity.type
_entity.pdbx_description
1 polymer ?
#
loop_
_entity_poly.entity_id
_entity_poly.type
_entity_poly.pdbx_seq_one_letter_code
_entity_poly.pdbx_strand_id
1 'polypeptide(L)'
;MSQMVDEHGTLVGTANPFPGLRPFKIEESHLFFGREGQSDEVLLKLSKSRFVGVIGPSGSGKSSFIYCGVLPILYGGFLTDASPNWEVVVTRPGAGPIDNLAESLLKTVKDYNAADVEDKKIKRTIVSTLLRSSSLGLVEAIQQSRRKEDINYLILVDQFEELFRFKDGTDPNSVNESLAFINLLMEAVNYEDSPIYVAITMRSDFIGECAQFPELTRKINDSHYLIPQMTRDQKRRAIEGPVAVGNAKITPRLTQQLLNDLGDNPDQLPILQHALMRTWSYWAKYRDYEDEPVDLKHYEAIGTMSEALSMHANEAYDELDEEQQRICEILFKAITEKRGENFGIRRPTRLNEIASIADVSEADVVAVLEKFREPGRSLLTPAYGIELGSKSMIDISHESLMRIWVRLKNWVDDESEAVQMYLRLAEAAGQYQVGKAGLWRPPDLQLALNWQAKHKPTLVWGQRYHPAFERTMIFLEYSKKEFDTEQRIKELEAKRKLQRARVTAIVFGTLAGIALIAFVYAFMQQAEAKRQADLAKLNEARALENEAKAVEAQKIAEVERDKADAARKIAEDAQLAEAEQRKKAEENERRAKEQEEEALRQKGFAEENAIAARKAEGEAKVNEKLANENAAKAERERYLALAKAMAIKSKELGNDLNLEGLVAQQAYKFNKKYGGYEFNSDVYGGLYTALKNWGDPLTKSLEAHTNGAARALETHGKGNHIYSGGSDGKLIRWNYAGGQWVAEKLVDKQGEYLFFSIDTSPDGNWLAAGGLYPANRDANYAELYDLRNSSAPAKKIPGFKSNIENIHFTPDGTGFYARDNS
;
A
#
# COMPACT_ATOMS: atom_id res chain seq x y z
N MET A 1 22.01 -27.68 -4.85
CA MET A 1 22.41 -27.15 -3.52
C MET A 1 23.90 -27.33 -3.38
N SER A 2 24.67 -26.26 -3.60
CA SER A 2 26.10 -26.22 -3.31
C SER A 2 26.27 -25.13 -2.26
N GLN A 3 26.86 -25.47 -1.12
CA GLN A 3 27.21 -24.53 -0.06
C GLN A 3 28.34 -23.65 -0.61
N MET A 4 28.11 -22.34 -0.73
CA MET A 4 29.18 -21.38 -1.07
C MET A 4 30.05 -21.20 0.16
N VAL A 5 31.28 -21.71 0.07
CA VAL A 5 32.36 -21.47 1.03
C VAL A 5 33.29 -20.45 0.40
N ASP A 6 33.77 -19.47 1.17
CA ASP A 6 34.77 -18.52 0.68
C ASP A 6 36.14 -19.18 0.50
N GLU A 7 37.11 -18.46 -0.10
CA GLU A 7 38.48 -18.94 -0.35
C GLU A 7 39.26 -19.28 0.94
N HIS A 8 38.66 -19.08 2.12
CA HIS A 8 39.27 -19.31 3.43
C HIS A 8 38.57 -20.39 4.26
N GLY A 9 37.59 -21.10 3.71
CA GLY A 9 36.96 -22.22 4.41
C GLY A 9 36.01 -21.81 5.53
N THR A 10 35.59 -20.54 5.58
CA THR A 10 34.66 -20.04 6.59
C THR A 10 33.23 -20.23 6.10
N LEU A 11 32.35 -20.76 6.95
CA LEU A 11 30.91 -20.76 6.70
C LEU A 11 30.45 -19.30 6.55
N VAL A 12 30.17 -18.86 5.32
CA VAL A 12 29.52 -17.57 5.07
C VAL A 12 28.20 -17.60 5.82
N GLY A 13 28.07 -16.79 6.87
CA GLY A 13 26.86 -16.70 7.67
C GLY A 13 25.65 -16.52 6.75
N THR A 14 24.55 -17.23 7.05
CA THR A 14 23.29 -17.16 6.29
C THR A 14 22.93 -15.70 6.03
N ALA A 15 23.08 -15.26 4.77
CA ALA A 15 22.80 -13.90 4.37
C ALA A 15 21.37 -13.52 4.80
N ASN A 16 21.19 -12.31 5.35
CA ASN A 16 19.88 -11.87 5.83
C ASN A 16 18.86 -11.94 4.69
N PRO A 17 17.77 -12.72 4.82
CA PRO A 17 16.82 -12.93 3.73
C PRO A 17 15.92 -11.70 3.48
N PHE A 18 15.97 -10.70 4.36
CA PHE A 18 15.20 -9.47 4.23
C PHE A 18 16.11 -8.30 3.87
N PRO A 19 15.85 -7.61 2.74
CA PRO A 19 16.78 -6.60 2.23
C PRO A 19 16.62 -5.20 2.86
N GLY A 20 15.69 -5.00 3.80
CA GLY A 20 15.45 -3.70 4.44
C GLY A 20 14.42 -2.85 3.70
N LEU A 21 14.67 -1.56 3.46
CA LEU A 21 13.75 -0.68 2.72
C LEU A 21 13.90 -0.75 1.20
N ARG A 22 15.00 -1.31 0.69
CA ARG A 22 15.18 -1.45 -0.76
C ARG A 22 14.24 -2.53 -1.31
N PRO A 23 13.80 -2.43 -2.59
CA PRO A 23 13.09 -3.52 -3.23
C PRO A 23 13.98 -4.77 -3.33
N PHE A 24 13.34 -5.94 -3.41
CA PHE A 24 14.02 -7.17 -3.76
C PHE A 24 14.55 -7.08 -5.20
N LYS A 25 15.74 -7.64 -5.43
CA LYS A 25 16.37 -7.74 -6.74
C LYS A 25 15.99 -9.05 -7.44
N ILE A 26 16.26 -9.14 -8.74
CA ILE A 26 15.92 -10.31 -9.55
C ILE A 26 16.58 -11.58 -9.01
N GLU A 27 17.81 -11.49 -8.53
CA GLU A 27 18.59 -12.60 -7.96
C GLU A 27 17.99 -13.10 -6.63
N GLU A 28 17.20 -12.26 -5.97
CA GLU A 28 16.52 -12.52 -4.69
C GLU A 28 15.10 -13.07 -4.90
N SER A 29 14.75 -13.48 -6.14
CA SER A 29 13.42 -14.02 -6.47
C SER A 29 13.02 -15.24 -5.62
N HIS A 30 14.00 -16.04 -5.21
CA HIS A 30 13.82 -17.18 -4.29
C HIS A 30 13.40 -16.78 -2.86
N LEU A 31 13.50 -15.50 -2.50
CA LEU A 31 13.08 -14.92 -1.22
C LEU A 31 11.73 -14.19 -1.33
N PHE A 32 11.09 -14.19 -2.51
CA PHE A 32 9.84 -13.47 -2.74
C PHE A 32 8.63 -14.39 -2.72
N PHE A 33 7.78 -14.24 -1.70
CA PHE A 33 6.63 -15.12 -1.44
C PHE A 33 5.31 -14.37 -1.27
N GLY A 34 4.19 -15.09 -1.41
CA GLY A 34 2.84 -14.56 -1.15
C GLY A 34 2.20 -13.83 -2.34
N ARG A 35 2.85 -13.83 -3.50
CA ARG A 35 2.35 -13.20 -4.74
C ARG A 35 2.22 -14.19 -5.90
N GLU A 36 2.13 -15.48 -5.58
CA GLU A 36 2.01 -16.54 -6.57
C GLU A 36 0.73 -16.37 -7.42
N GLY A 37 0.83 -16.61 -8.74
CA GLY A 37 -0.27 -16.49 -9.71
C GLY A 37 -0.55 -15.07 -10.25
N GLN A 38 -0.15 -14.01 -9.53
CA GLN A 38 -0.34 -12.63 -9.98
C GLN A 38 0.56 -12.27 -11.17
N SER A 39 1.77 -12.84 -11.21
CA SER A 39 2.74 -12.62 -12.29
C SER A 39 2.21 -13.09 -13.65
N ASP A 40 1.47 -14.20 -13.67
CA ASP A 40 0.94 -14.80 -14.91
C ASP A 40 -0.07 -13.86 -15.57
N GLU A 41 -0.92 -13.20 -14.79
CA GLU A 41 -1.88 -12.22 -15.30
C GLU A 41 -1.20 -10.99 -15.92
N VAL A 42 -0.11 -10.52 -15.32
CA VAL A 42 0.69 -9.41 -15.87
C VAL A 42 1.37 -9.81 -17.17
N LEU A 43 1.95 -11.01 -17.24
CA LEU A 43 2.58 -11.52 -18.46
C LEU A 43 1.56 -11.75 -19.58
N LEU A 44 0.36 -12.24 -19.27
CA LEU A 44 -0.74 -12.37 -20.24
C LEU A 44 -1.24 -11.02 -20.77
N LYS A 45 -1.23 -9.98 -19.94
CA LYS A 45 -1.55 -8.60 -20.37
C LYS A 45 -0.45 -8.02 -21.27
N LEU A 46 0.80 -8.22 -20.86
CA LEU A 46 1.98 -7.80 -21.61
C LEU A 46 2.05 -8.47 -22.99
N SER A 47 1.72 -9.77 -23.08
CA SER A 47 1.72 -10.51 -24.34
C SER A 47 0.71 -9.98 -25.36
N LYS A 48 -0.50 -9.64 -24.89
CA LYS A 48 -1.61 -9.22 -25.76
C LYS A 48 -1.47 -7.79 -26.28
N SER A 49 -0.85 -6.90 -25.52
CA SER A 49 -0.88 -5.46 -25.80
C SER A 49 0.50 -4.82 -25.99
N ARG A 50 1.58 -5.59 -25.80
CA ARG A 50 2.98 -5.13 -25.74
C ARG A 50 3.24 -4.05 -24.67
N PHE A 51 2.24 -3.77 -23.82
CA PHE A 51 2.30 -2.78 -22.77
C PHE A 51 1.68 -3.34 -21.50
N VAL A 52 2.22 -3.03 -20.33
CA VAL A 52 1.49 -3.26 -19.08
C VAL A 52 1.78 -2.18 -18.05
N GLY A 53 0.73 -1.59 -17.49
CA GLY A 53 0.84 -0.70 -16.33
C GLY A 53 0.57 -1.45 -15.03
N VAL A 54 1.59 -1.68 -14.20
CA VAL A 54 1.41 -2.23 -12.85
C VAL A 54 1.19 -1.09 -11.87
N ILE A 55 -0.05 -0.95 -11.42
CA ILE A 55 -0.54 0.20 -10.67
C ILE A 55 -0.92 -0.24 -9.26
N GLY A 56 -0.72 0.62 -8.26
CA GLY A 56 -1.22 0.39 -6.90
C GLY A 56 -0.69 1.39 -5.88
N PRO A 57 -1.17 1.35 -4.64
CA PRO A 57 -0.78 2.31 -3.60
C PRO A 57 0.73 2.29 -3.32
N SER A 58 1.22 3.31 -2.63
CA SER A 58 2.61 3.35 -2.17
C SER A 58 2.93 2.12 -1.30
N GLY A 59 4.18 1.68 -1.28
CA GLY A 59 4.59 0.54 -0.45
C GLY A 59 3.97 -0.84 -0.78
N SER A 60 3.08 -0.98 -1.77
CA SER A 60 2.40 -2.26 -2.07
C SER A 60 3.30 -3.38 -2.63
N GLY A 61 4.58 -3.10 -2.85
CA GLY A 61 5.57 -4.05 -3.36
C GLY A 61 5.68 -4.11 -4.88
N LYS A 62 5.22 -3.10 -5.64
CA LYS A 62 5.23 -3.08 -7.12
C LYS A 62 6.59 -3.41 -7.73
N SER A 63 7.64 -2.72 -7.31
CA SER A 63 8.99 -2.93 -7.86
C SER A 63 9.50 -4.35 -7.55
N SER A 64 9.39 -4.80 -6.30
CA SER A 64 9.74 -6.18 -5.93
C SER A 64 8.92 -7.21 -6.71
N PHE A 65 7.63 -6.95 -6.94
CA PHE A 65 6.75 -7.84 -7.69
C PHE A 65 7.19 -7.96 -9.17
N ILE A 66 7.58 -6.86 -9.82
CA ILE A 66 8.14 -6.95 -11.17
C ILE A 66 9.46 -7.71 -11.15
N TYR A 67 10.42 -7.31 -10.31
CA TYR A 67 11.77 -7.88 -10.31
C TYR A 67 11.81 -9.36 -9.94
N CYS A 68 11.00 -9.78 -8.97
CA CYS A 68 11.03 -11.14 -8.43
C CYS A 68 9.88 -12.02 -8.92
N GLY A 69 8.74 -11.43 -9.29
CA GLY A 69 7.57 -12.14 -9.75
C GLY A 69 7.49 -12.25 -11.27
N VAL A 70 7.66 -11.13 -11.99
CA VAL A 70 7.40 -11.05 -13.43
C VAL A 70 8.63 -11.40 -14.26
N LEU A 71 9.76 -10.74 -14.01
CA LEU A 71 10.98 -10.92 -14.81
C LEU A 71 11.53 -12.36 -14.78
N PRO A 72 11.56 -13.08 -13.63
CA PRO A 72 12.07 -14.45 -13.61
C PRO A 72 11.22 -15.41 -14.44
N ILE A 73 9.89 -15.23 -14.44
CA ILE A 73 8.97 -16.05 -15.25
C ILE A 73 9.10 -15.69 -16.73
N LEU A 74 9.32 -14.41 -17.05
CA LEU A 74 9.61 -13.95 -18.41
C LEU A 74 10.87 -14.63 -18.97
N TYR A 75 11.97 -14.60 -18.23
CA TYR A 75 13.21 -15.30 -18.58
C TYR A 75 13.05 -16.82 -18.64
N GLY A 76 12.06 -17.38 -17.93
CA GLY A 76 11.69 -18.79 -17.95
C GLY A 76 10.95 -19.24 -19.23
N GLY A 77 10.66 -18.34 -20.17
CA GLY A 77 10.09 -18.68 -21.48
C GLY A 77 8.56 -18.72 -21.54
N PHE A 78 7.86 -18.01 -20.65
CA PHE A 78 6.39 -17.99 -20.59
C PHE A 78 5.70 -17.43 -21.84
N LEU A 79 6.39 -16.59 -22.62
CA LEU A 79 5.87 -16.00 -23.87
C LEU A 79 6.38 -16.78 -25.08
N THR A 80 5.67 -17.85 -25.46
CA THR A 80 6.06 -18.77 -26.54
C THR A 80 5.85 -18.22 -27.95
N ASP A 81 4.98 -17.21 -28.11
CA ASP A 81 4.72 -16.55 -29.41
C ASP A 81 5.82 -15.54 -29.77
N ALA A 82 6.65 -15.18 -28.79
CA ALA A 82 7.81 -14.32 -28.95
C ALA A 82 9.09 -15.15 -28.76
N SER A 83 10.25 -14.64 -29.17
CA SER A 83 11.53 -15.34 -28.93
C SER A 83 11.72 -15.70 -27.44
N PRO A 84 12.33 -16.84 -27.09
CA PRO A 84 12.66 -17.13 -25.69
C PRO A 84 13.73 -16.18 -25.11
N ASN A 85 14.43 -15.41 -25.95
CA ASN A 85 15.48 -14.51 -25.51
C ASN A 85 14.93 -13.10 -25.24
N TRP A 86 15.05 -12.67 -23.98
CA TRP A 86 14.62 -11.36 -23.52
C TRP A 86 15.82 -10.51 -23.10
N GLU A 87 15.84 -9.26 -23.53
CA GLU A 87 16.73 -8.22 -23.01
C GLU A 87 15.88 -7.20 -22.24
N VAL A 88 16.07 -7.12 -20.93
CA VAL A 88 15.30 -6.23 -20.05
C VAL A 88 16.12 -4.99 -19.73
N VAL A 89 15.58 -3.83 -20.09
CA VAL A 89 16.17 -2.52 -19.82
C VAL A 89 15.35 -1.88 -18.69
N VAL A 90 15.94 -1.79 -17.50
CA VAL A 90 15.30 -1.17 -16.35
C VAL A 90 15.74 0.28 -16.24
N THR A 91 14.80 1.21 -16.24
CA THR A 91 15.07 2.64 -16.08
C THR A 91 14.15 3.28 -15.06
N ARG A 92 14.64 4.34 -14.42
CA ARG A 92 13.86 5.23 -13.56
C ARG A 92 13.93 6.63 -14.14
N PRO A 93 12.78 7.30 -14.36
CA PRO A 93 12.76 8.59 -15.04
C PRO A 93 13.62 9.66 -14.36
N GLY A 94 13.52 9.84 -13.03
CA GLY A 94 14.19 10.91 -12.32
C GLY A 94 13.99 12.30 -12.95
N ALA A 95 15.01 13.16 -12.81
CA ALA A 95 15.02 14.51 -13.39
C ALA A 95 15.48 14.59 -14.85
N GLY A 96 15.88 13.46 -15.46
CA GLY A 96 16.44 13.40 -16.81
C GLY A 96 16.05 12.11 -17.50
N PRO A 97 14.77 11.93 -17.86
CA PRO A 97 14.22 10.63 -18.24
C PRO A 97 14.87 10.03 -19.49
N ILE A 98 15.19 10.87 -20.48
CA ILE A 98 15.84 10.40 -21.71
C ILE A 98 17.30 10.01 -21.44
N ASP A 99 18.04 10.78 -20.64
CA ASP A 99 19.42 10.46 -20.31
C ASP A 99 19.54 9.22 -19.43
N ASN A 100 18.58 9.02 -18.52
CA ASN A 100 18.50 7.82 -17.70
C ASN A 100 18.14 6.57 -18.54
N LEU A 101 17.30 6.71 -19.55
CA LEU A 101 17.03 5.63 -20.50
C LEU A 101 18.25 5.32 -21.37
N ALA A 102 18.97 6.33 -21.86
CA ALA A 102 20.22 6.14 -22.61
C ALA A 102 21.26 5.37 -21.79
N GLU A 103 21.45 5.75 -20.52
CA GLU A 103 22.34 5.06 -19.59
C GLU A 103 21.89 3.59 -19.38
N SER A 104 20.60 3.35 -19.17
CA SER A 104 20.06 2.00 -18.99
C SER A 104 20.22 1.11 -20.22
N LEU A 105 20.03 1.66 -21.43
CA LEU A 105 20.25 0.95 -22.69
C LEU A 105 21.72 0.57 -22.88
N LEU A 106 22.64 1.44 -22.47
CA LEU A 106 24.07 1.18 -22.59
C LEU A 106 24.60 0.19 -21.57
N LYS A 107 24.00 0.13 -20.37
CA LYS A 107 24.40 -0.82 -19.30
C LYS A 107 24.22 -2.29 -19.67
N THR A 108 23.37 -2.62 -20.64
CA THR A 108 23.25 -4.00 -21.14
C THR A 108 24.43 -4.39 -22.05
N VAL A 109 25.19 -3.41 -22.55
CA VAL A 109 26.35 -3.60 -23.43
C VAL A 109 27.62 -3.83 -22.60
N LYS A 110 28.22 -5.03 -22.72
CA LYS A 110 29.46 -5.39 -22.00
C LYS A 110 30.61 -4.39 -22.22
N ASP A 111 30.77 -3.92 -23.45
CA ASP A 111 31.83 -2.97 -23.84
C ASP A 111 31.61 -1.57 -23.25
N TYR A 112 30.37 -1.23 -22.88
CA TYR A 112 30.09 0.00 -22.16
C TYR A 112 30.50 -0.13 -20.69
N ASN A 113 30.16 -1.25 -20.03
CA ASN A 113 30.50 -1.45 -18.62
C ASN A 113 32.02 -1.45 -18.36
N ALA A 114 32.80 -1.99 -19.31
CA ALA A 114 34.26 -2.03 -19.25
C ALA A 114 34.96 -0.73 -19.71
N ALA A 115 34.23 0.22 -20.30
CA ALA A 115 34.81 1.48 -20.76
C ALA A 115 35.16 2.42 -19.59
N ASP A 116 36.10 3.32 -19.85
CA ASP A 116 36.45 4.38 -18.90
C ASP A 116 35.33 5.44 -18.78
N VAL A 117 35.51 6.38 -17.85
CA VAL A 117 34.48 7.38 -17.51
C VAL A 117 34.19 8.32 -18.68
N GLU A 118 35.21 8.68 -19.47
CA GLU A 118 35.04 9.64 -20.57
C GLU A 118 34.37 8.97 -21.77
N ASP A 119 34.76 7.74 -22.12
CA ASP A 119 34.12 6.95 -23.17
C ASP A 119 32.65 6.65 -22.84
N LYS A 120 32.34 6.35 -21.57
CA LYS A 120 30.96 6.18 -21.10
C LYS A 120 30.14 7.44 -21.34
N LYS A 121 30.70 8.61 -20.99
CA LYS A 121 30.05 9.91 -21.18
C LYS A 121 29.79 10.20 -22.65
N ILE A 122 30.75 9.95 -23.53
CA ILE A 122 30.60 10.14 -24.99
C ILE A 122 29.49 9.23 -25.53
N LYS A 123 29.54 7.92 -25.23
CA LYS A 123 28.52 6.96 -25.68
C LYS A 123 27.13 7.33 -25.18
N ARG A 124 27.01 7.73 -23.91
CA ARG A 124 25.77 8.24 -23.34
C ARG A 124 25.25 9.44 -24.12
N THR A 125 26.09 10.45 -24.38
CA THR A 125 25.68 11.63 -25.15
C THR A 125 25.17 11.25 -26.54
N ILE A 126 25.85 10.34 -27.25
CA ILE A 126 25.41 9.88 -28.58
C ILE A 126 24.02 9.22 -28.51
N VAL A 127 23.81 8.27 -27.60
CA VAL A 127 22.52 7.59 -27.46
C VAL A 127 21.43 8.57 -26.99
N SER A 128 21.76 9.44 -26.05
CA SER A 128 20.88 10.52 -25.60
C SER A 128 20.46 11.48 -26.74
N THR A 129 21.34 11.77 -27.69
CA THR A 129 21.01 12.57 -28.88
C THR A 129 20.13 11.79 -29.85
N LEU A 130 20.42 10.50 -30.07
CA LEU A 130 19.60 9.60 -30.90
C LEU A 130 18.17 9.46 -30.35
N LEU A 131 18.02 9.29 -29.04
CA LEU A 131 16.71 9.25 -28.39
C LEU A 131 15.95 10.57 -28.53
N ARG A 132 16.64 11.71 -28.63
CA ARG A 132 16.01 13.03 -28.81
C ARG A 132 15.78 13.40 -30.28
N SER A 133 16.39 12.71 -31.24
CA SER A 133 16.33 13.11 -32.65
C SER A 133 15.02 12.78 -33.35
N SER A 134 14.31 11.74 -32.90
CA SER A 134 13.03 11.33 -33.48
C SER A 134 12.14 10.66 -32.43
N SER A 135 10.84 10.58 -32.67
CA SER A 135 9.92 9.79 -31.83
C SER A 135 10.16 8.28 -31.95
N LEU A 136 10.90 7.85 -32.98
CA LEU A 136 11.37 6.47 -33.18
C LEU A 136 12.76 6.24 -32.61
N GLY A 137 13.39 7.21 -31.94
CA GLY A 137 14.77 7.13 -31.49
C GLY A 137 15.07 5.91 -30.60
N LEU A 138 14.09 5.46 -29.81
CA LEU A 138 14.20 4.22 -29.03
C LEU A 138 14.21 2.97 -29.92
N VAL A 139 13.36 2.93 -30.94
CA VAL A 139 13.33 1.84 -31.93
C VAL A 139 14.65 1.79 -32.68
N GLU A 140 15.15 2.95 -33.15
CA GLU A 140 16.43 3.08 -33.85
C GLU A 140 17.61 2.63 -32.97
N ALA A 141 17.64 3.06 -31.70
CA ALA A 141 18.68 2.67 -30.74
C ALA A 141 18.69 1.15 -30.50
N ILE A 142 17.51 0.54 -30.36
CA ILE A 142 17.35 -0.91 -30.18
C ILE A 142 17.72 -1.65 -31.47
N GLN A 143 17.33 -1.17 -32.65
CA GLN A 143 17.70 -1.79 -33.93
C GLN A 143 19.21 -1.77 -34.17
N GLN A 144 19.88 -0.68 -33.80
CA GLN A 144 21.35 -0.59 -33.88
C GLN A 144 22.05 -1.51 -32.87
N SER A 145 21.44 -1.74 -31.70
CA SER A 145 21.98 -2.65 -30.69
C SER A 145 21.59 -4.11 -30.91
N ARG A 146 20.61 -4.41 -31.78
CA ARG A 146 20.08 -5.75 -32.04
C ARG A 146 21.16 -6.65 -32.65
N ARG A 147 21.86 -7.40 -31.79
CA ARG A 147 22.94 -8.32 -32.19
C ARG A 147 22.43 -9.59 -32.89
N LYS A 148 21.12 -9.90 -32.80
CA LYS A 148 20.43 -11.05 -33.43
C LYS A 148 18.95 -10.75 -33.71
N GLU A 149 18.40 -11.31 -34.79
CA GLU A 149 16.98 -11.15 -35.16
C GLU A 149 15.99 -11.78 -34.14
N ASP A 150 16.45 -12.60 -33.19
CA ASP A 150 15.60 -13.32 -32.23
C ASP A 150 15.68 -12.78 -30.78
N ILE A 151 15.69 -11.46 -30.54
CA ILE A 151 15.68 -10.91 -29.16
C ILE A 151 14.47 -9.98 -28.98
N ASN A 152 13.69 -10.21 -27.92
CA ASN A 152 12.63 -9.29 -27.48
C ASN A 152 13.18 -8.31 -26.46
N TYR A 153 12.77 -7.05 -26.55
CA TYR A 153 13.17 -6.02 -25.60
C TYR A 153 12.01 -5.71 -24.66
N LEU A 154 12.27 -5.72 -23.35
CA LEU A 154 11.33 -5.18 -22.36
C LEU A 154 11.94 -3.93 -21.74
N ILE A 155 11.31 -2.78 -22.01
CA ILE A 155 11.62 -1.53 -21.33
C ILE A 155 10.76 -1.44 -20.08
N LEU A 156 11.38 -1.64 -18.92
CA LEU A 156 10.74 -1.50 -17.63
C LEU A 156 11.02 -0.10 -17.07
N VAL A 157 9.99 0.74 -17.01
CA VAL A 157 10.04 2.04 -16.36
C VAL A 157 9.48 1.91 -14.94
N ASP A 158 10.39 1.79 -13.97
CA ASP A 158 10.03 1.68 -12.55
C ASP A 158 9.83 3.10 -11.96
N GLN A 159 8.83 3.26 -11.08
CA GLN A 159 8.44 4.56 -10.50
C GLN A 159 8.15 5.63 -11.56
N PHE A 160 7.26 5.29 -12.51
CA PHE A 160 6.87 6.16 -13.62
C PHE A 160 6.38 7.54 -13.15
N GLU A 161 5.78 7.63 -11.96
CA GLU A 161 5.33 8.90 -11.37
C GLU A 161 6.44 9.94 -11.17
N GLU A 162 7.72 9.53 -11.16
CA GLU A 162 8.86 10.44 -11.09
C GLU A 162 8.83 11.49 -12.21
N LEU A 163 8.33 11.14 -13.40
CA LEU A 163 8.15 12.06 -14.53
C LEU A 163 7.29 13.28 -14.20
N PHE A 164 6.37 13.15 -13.25
CA PHE A 164 5.45 14.21 -12.84
C PHE A 164 5.97 14.96 -11.62
N ARG A 165 6.75 14.29 -10.77
CA ARG A 165 7.33 14.87 -9.55
C ARG A 165 8.54 15.76 -9.82
N PHE A 166 9.38 15.40 -10.78
CA PHE A 166 10.58 16.16 -11.14
C PHE A 166 10.34 17.21 -12.24
N LYS A 167 9.08 17.58 -12.50
CA LYS A 167 8.75 18.79 -13.28
C LYS A 167 9.22 20.00 -12.49
N ASP A 168 10.50 20.38 -12.64
CA ASP A 168 11.04 21.62 -12.09
C ASP A 168 10.14 22.77 -12.60
N GLY A 169 9.41 23.42 -11.68
CA GLY A 169 8.50 24.54 -11.99
C GLY A 169 9.20 25.78 -12.56
N THR A 170 10.53 25.73 -12.72
CA THR A 170 11.41 26.79 -13.19
C THR A 170 12.03 26.53 -14.55
N ASP A 171 12.01 25.28 -15.08
CA ASP A 171 12.54 24.96 -16.42
C ASP A 171 11.39 24.60 -17.39
N PRO A 172 11.03 25.52 -18.31
CA PRO A 172 10.03 25.27 -19.35
C PRO A 172 10.34 24.04 -20.24
N ASN A 173 11.60 23.62 -20.32
CA ASN A 173 12.01 22.47 -21.13
C ASN A 173 11.65 21.13 -20.49
N SER A 174 11.44 21.06 -19.17
CA SER A 174 11.14 19.81 -18.45
C SER A 174 9.84 19.15 -18.91
N VAL A 175 8.80 19.95 -19.20
CA VAL A 175 7.51 19.45 -19.70
C VAL A 175 7.66 18.82 -21.08
N ASN A 176 8.52 19.39 -21.92
CA ASN A 176 8.78 18.88 -23.27
C ASN A 176 9.55 17.55 -23.23
N GLU A 177 10.46 17.38 -22.26
CA GLU A 177 11.23 16.15 -22.10
C GLU A 177 10.36 14.96 -21.65
N SER A 178 9.43 15.16 -20.71
CA SER A 178 8.47 14.12 -20.30
C SER A 178 7.55 13.71 -21.46
N LEU A 179 7.09 14.67 -22.27
CA LEU A 179 6.32 14.39 -23.49
C LEU A 179 7.13 13.57 -24.49
N ALA A 180 8.35 13.98 -24.79
CA ALA A 180 9.24 13.25 -25.69
C ALA A 180 9.51 11.82 -25.20
N PHE A 181 9.78 11.65 -23.90
CA PHE A 181 9.99 10.34 -23.29
C PHE A 181 8.78 9.41 -23.43
N ILE A 182 7.57 9.92 -23.16
CA ILE A 182 6.35 9.12 -23.29
C ILE A 182 6.10 8.74 -24.75
N ASN A 183 6.30 9.68 -25.68
CA ASN A 183 6.16 9.40 -27.11
C ASN A 183 7.13 8.31 -27.57
N LEU A 184 8.39 8.32 -27.13
CA LEU A 184 9.36 7.26 -27.43
C LEU A 184 8.85 5.87 -27.02
N LEU A 185 8.26 5.76 -25.82
CA LEU A 185 7.73 4.50 -25.32
C LEU A 185 6.50 4.04 -26.14
N MET A 186 5.59 4.96 -26.45
CA MET A 186 4.35 4.63 -27.16
C MET A 186 4.62 4.24 -28.61
N GLU A 187 5.50 4.97 -29.31
CA GLU A 187 5.92 4.61 -30.66
C GLU A 187 6.63 3.25 -30.67
N ALA A 188 7.50 2.97 -29.69
CA ALA A 188 8.16 1.68 -29.59
C ALA A 188 7.18 0.51 -29.39
N VAL A 189 6.12 0.68 -28.60
CA VAL A 189 5.06 -0.33 -28.40
C VAL A 189 4.25 -0.57 -29.67
N ASN A 190 3.99 0.50 -30.44
CA ASN A 190 3.18 0.45 -31.66
C ASN A 190 3.98 0.00 -32.89
N TYR A 191 5.30 -0.09 -32.80
CA TYR A 191 6.15 -0.52 -33.90
C TYR A 191 6.08 -2.04 -34.09
N GLU A 192 5.47 -2.49 -35.19
CA GLU A 192 5.19 -3.92 -35.42
C GLU A 192 6.44 -4.74 -35.78
N ASP A 193 7.39 -4.14 -36.51
CA ASP A 193 8.57 -4.81 -37.07
C ASP A 193 9.66 -5.16 -36.04
N SER A 194 9.55 -4.66 -34.80
CA SER A 194 10.45 -4.99 -33.69
C SER A 194 9.66 -5.41 -32.46
N PRO A 195 10.00 -6.54 -31.80
CA PRO A 195 9.31 -7.02 -30.61
C PRO A 195 9.75 -6.23 -29.37
N ILE A 196 9.30 -4.97 -29.26
CA ILE A 196 9.55 -4.09 -28.11
C ILE A 196 8.30 -4.06 -27.23
N TYR A 197 8.52 -4.33 -25.95
CA TYR A 197 7.51 -4.37 -24.91
C TYR A 197 7.82 -3.29 -23.87
N VAL A 198 6.78 -2.69 -23.29
CA VAL A 198 6.94 -1.68 -22.24
C VAL A 198 6.15 -2.09 -21.00
N ALA A 199 6.81 -2.09 -19.85
CA ALA A 199 6.16 -2.22 -18.56
C ALA A 199 6.41 -0.96 -17.76
N ILE A 200 5.37 -0.41 -17.13
CA ILE A 200 5.51 0.72 -16.20
C ILE A 200 5.03 0.30 -14.82
N THR A 201 5.73 0.73 -13.77
CA THR A 201 5.18 0.68 -12.40
C THR A 201 4.81 2.10 -11.99
N MET A 202 3.62 2.28 -11.42
CA MET A 202 3.17 3.60 -11.00
C MET A 202 2.30 3.55 -9.75
N ARG A 203 2.33 4.59 -8.93
CA ARG A 203 1.32 4.76 -7.89
C ARG A 203 -0.06 5.13 -8.47
N SER A 204 -1.13 4.65 -7.83
CA SER A 204 -2.50 4.87 -8.30
C SER A 204 -2.97 6.33 -8.22
N ASP A 205 -2.39 7.15 -7.34
CA ASP A 205 -2.69 8.58 -7.21
C ASP A 205 -2.16 9.43 -8.38
N PHE A 206 -1.24 8.89 -9.20
CA PHE A 206 -0.69 9.58 -10.37
C PHE A 206 -1.40 9.23 -11.69
N ILE A 207 -2.47 8.42 -11.66
CA ILE A 207 -3.26 8.12 -12.87
C ILE A 207 -3.84 9.40 -13.48
N GLY A 208 -4.27 10.37 -12.64
CA GLY A 208 -4.81 11.64 -13.11
C GLY A 208 -3.82 12.45 -13.95
N GLU A 209 -2.54 12.42 -13.60
CA GLU A 209 -1.46 13.09 -14.36
C GLU A 209 -1.25 12.47 -15.74
N CYS A 210 -1.64 11.20 -15.95
CA CYS A 210 -1.52 10.54 -17.25
C CYS A 210 -2.56 11.05 -18.27
N ALA A 211 -3.65 11.70 -17.81
CA ALA A 211 -4.75 12.15 -18.68
C ALA A 211 -4.31 13.18 -19.74
N GLN A 212 -3.20 13.89 -19.51
CA GLN A 212 -2.62 14.82 -20.48
C GLN A 212 -1.95 14.11 -21.69
N PHE A 213 -1.83 12.77 -21.65
CA PHE A 213 -1.23 11.94 -22.71
C PHE A 213 -2.27 10.92 -23.23
N PRO A 214 -2.95 11.21 -24.36
CA PRO A 214 -4.05 10.36 -24.85
C PRO A 214 -3.65 8.91 -25.16
N GLU A 215 -2.53 8.68 -25.83
CA GLU A 215 -2.07 7.33 -26.20
C GLU A 215 -1.66 6.51 -24.98
N LEU A 216 -0.92 7.10 -24.04
CA LEU A 216 -0.58 6.46 -22.77
C LEU A 216 -1.85 6.09 -21.98
N THR A 217 -2.83 7.00 -21.92
CA THR A 217 -4.10 6.73 -21.23
C THR A 217 -4.85 5.57 -21.86
N ARG A 218 -4.89 5.48 -23.20
CA ARG A 218 -5.50 4.34 -23.92
C ARG A 218 -4.80 3.03 -23.54
N LYS A 219 -3.47 2.97 -23.63
CA LYS A 219 -2.68 1.77 -23.29
C LYS A 219 -2.86 1.35 -21.83
N ILE A 220 -2.92 2.29 -20.89
CA ILE A 220 -3.21 2.00 -19.47
C ILE A 220 -4.61 1.42 -19.31
N ASN A 221 -5.62 1.97 -19.98
CA ASN A 221 -6.99 1.43 -19.90
C ASN A 221 -7.08 0.01 -20.47
N ASP A 222 -6.41 -0.24 -21.60
CA ASP A 222 -6.41 -1.55 -22.26
C ASP A 222 -5.63 -2.61 -21.45
N SER A 223 -4.55 -2.20 -20.80
CA SER A 223 -3.59 -3.13 -20.18
C SER A 223 -2.95 -2.59 -18.90
N HIS A 224 -3.77 -2.31 -17.88
CA HIS A 224 -3.27 -2.15 -16.52
C HIS A 224 -3.55 -3.40 -15.68
N TYR A 225 -2.69 -3.59 -14.68
CA TYR A 225 -2.86 -4.53 -13.59
C TYR A 225 -2.81 -3.75 -12.28
N LEU A 226 -3.96 -3.65 -11.61
CA LEU A 226 -4.03 -3.08 -10.27
C LEU A 226 -3.58 -4.14 -9.27
N ILE A 227 -2.40 -3.98 -8.66
CA ILE A 227 -1.89 -4.95 -7.71
C ILE A 227 -2.80 -5.00 -6.47
N PRO A 228 -3.39 -6.17 -6.14
CA PRO A 228 -4.29 -6.27 -5.00
C PRO A 228 -3.52 -6.15 -3.69
N GLN A 229 -4.21 -5.83 -2.61
CA GLN A 229 -3.64 -5.97 -1.28
C GLN A 229 -3.37 -7.45 -0.98
N MET A 230 -2.33 -7.72 -0.17
CA MET A 230 -2.01 -9.09 0.22
C MET A 230 -3.06 -9.59 1.22
N THR A 231 -3.57 -10.80 0.99
CA THR A 231 -4.38 -11.49 2.00
C THR A 231 -3.54 -11.82 3.22
N ARG A 232 -4.19 -12.12 4.36
CA ARG A 232 -3.49 -12.51 5.59
C ARG A 232 -2.59 -13.74 5.38
N ASP A 233 -3.02 -14.70 4.55
CA ASP A 233 -2.22 -15.88 4.22
C ASP A 233 -1.02 -15.55 3.32
N GLN A 234 -1.21 -14.64 2.35
CA GLN A 234 -0.11 -14.15 1.52
C GLN A 234 0.93 -13.41 2.36
N LYS A 235 0.48 -12.54 3.28
CA LYS A 235 1.35 -11.86 4.27
C LYS A 235 2.12 -12.87 5.11
N ARG A 236 1.45 -13.94 5.59
CA ARG A 236 2.10 -15.03 6.35
C ARG A 236 3.22 -15.69 5.53
N ARG A 237 2.94 -16.07 4.28
CA ARG A 237 3.95 -16.68 3.40
C ARG A 237 5.14 -15.75 3.14
N ALA A 238 4.89 -14.45 2.98
CA ALA A 238 5.94 -13.43 2.82
C ALA A 238 6.84 -13.26 4.05
N ILE A 239 6.36 -13.63 5.24
CA ILE A 239 7.12 -13.61 6.48
C ILE A 239 7.88 -14.93 6.68
N GLU A 240 7.17 -16.06 6.59
CA GLU A 240 7.72 -17.38 6.92
C GLU A 240 8.63 -17.96 5.82
N GLY A 241 8.31 -17.68 4.55
CA GLY A 241 9.05 -18.20 3.39
C GLY A 241 10.53 -17.79 3.40
N PRO A 242 10.87 -16.50 3.48
CA PRO A 242 12.27 -16.06 3.49
C PRO A 242 13.06 -16.59 4.70
N VAL A 243 12.40 -16.70 5.87
CA VAL A 243 13.01 -17.29 7.08
C VAL A 243 13.37 -18.76 6.85
N ALA A 244 12.47 -19.53 6.24
CA ALA A 244 12.69 -20.94 5.93
C ALA A 244 13.83 -21.12 4.91
N VAL A 245 13.90 -20.27 3.89
CA VAL A 245 15.01 -20.27 2.91
C VAL A 245 16.35 -19.93 3.57
N GLY A 246 16.34 -19.04 4.57
CA GLY A 246 17.50 -18.74 5.41
C GLY A 246 17.88 -19.84 6.41
N ASN A 247 17.29 -21.05 6.32
CA ASN A 247 17.49 -22.17 7.24
C ASN A 247 17.19 -21.85 8.72
N ALA A 248 16.27 -20.91 8.97
CA ALA A 248 15.80 -20.59 10.32
C ALA A 248 14.34 -20.99 10.51
N LYS A 249 13.89 -20.95 11.77
CA LYS A 249 12.47 -21.12 12.12
C LYS A 249 11.96 -19.83 12.74
N ILE A 250 10.69 -19.53 12.54
CA ILE A 250 9.99 -18.42 13.21
C ILE A 250 8.89 -18.99 14.10
N THR A 251 8.73 -18.44 15.31
CA THR A 251 7.68 -18.91 16.21
C THR A 251 6.29 -18.47 15.70
N PRO A 252 5.24 -19.31 15.84
CA PRO A 252 3.89 -18.94 15.42
C PRO A 252 3.36 -17.67 16.12
N ARG A 253 3.79 -17.45 17.38
CA ARG A 253 3.43 -16.25 18.15
C ARG A 253 4.00 -14.96 17.54
N LEU A 254 5.25 -14.99 17.07
CA LEU A 254 5.84 -13.84 16.39
C LEU A 254 5.15 -13.59 15.05
N THR A 255 4.91 -14.63 14.26
CA THR A 255 4.16 -14.49 12.99
C THR A 255 2.79 -13.85 13.22
N GLN A 256 2.04 -14.31 14.23
CA GLN A 256 0.73 -13.75 14.53
C GLN A 256 0.82 -12.29 14.99
N GLN A 257 1.83 -11.93 15.78
CA GLN A 257 2.07 -10.54 16.18
C GLN A 257 2.39 -9.65 14.97
N LEU A 258 3.30 -10.07 14.09
CA LEU A 258 3.65 -9.33 12.86
C LEU A 258 2.43 -9.13 11.95
N LEU A 259 1.57 -10.15 11.82
CA LEU A 259 0.34 -10.05 11.04
C LEU A 259 -0.70 -9.12 11.66
N ASN A 260 -0.68 -8.95 12.99
CA ASN A 260 -1.55 -7.99 13.68
C ASN A 260 -1.01 -6.57 13.54
N ASP A 261 0.29 -6.38 13.75
CA ASP A 261 0.97 -5.07 13.65
C ASP A 261 0.90 -4.51 12.22
N LEU A 262 0.93 -5.37 11.20
CA LEU A 262 0.79 -4.98 9.79
C LEU A 262 -0.63 -4.48 9.42
N GLY A 263 -1.66 -4.93 10.14
CA GLY A 263 -3.06 -4.62 9.85
C GLY A 263 -3.44 -4.79 8.36
N ASP A 264 -4.29 -3.89 7.86
CA ASP A 264 -4.76 -3.87 6.46
C ASP A 264 -4.21 -2.69 5.64
N ASN A 265 -3.22 -1.96 6.17
CA ASN A 265 -2.64 -0.83 5.46
C ASN A 265 -1.49 -1.29 4.52
N PRO A 266 -1.63 -1.15 3.18
CA PRO A 266 -0.61 -1.60 2.22
C PRO A 266 0.72 -0.85 2.36
N ASP A 267 0.71 0.37 2.91
CA ASP A 267 1.91 1.19 3.13
C ASP A 267 2.88 0.60 4.17
N GLN A 268 2.46 -0.44 4.90
CA GLN A 268 3.23 -1.03 5.99
C GLN A 268 4.15 -2.18 5.56
N LEU A 269 4.04 -2.69 4.32
CA LEU A 269 4.92 -3.77 3.85
C LEU A 269 6.41 -3.40 3.87
N PRO A 270 6.85 -2.18 3.49
CA PRO A 270 8.25 -1.80 3.59
C PRO A 270 8.73 -1.69 5.05
N ILE A 271 7.83 -1.28 5.95
CA ILE A 271 8.12 -1.22 7.39
C ILE A 271 8.30 -2.63 7.95
N LEU A 272 7.41 -3.56 7.57
CA LEU A 272 7.53 -4.98 7.92
C LEU A 272 8.86 -5.55 7.42
N GLN A 273 9.21 -5.31 6.16
CA GLN A 273 10.46 -5.80 5.57
C GLN A 273 11.69 -5.26 6.31
N HIS A 274 11.66 -3.98 6.69
CA HIS A 274 12.71 -3.37 7.49
C HIS A 274 12.78 -3.97 8.91
N ALA A 275 11.63 -4.12 9.57
CA ALA A 275 11.56 -4.71 10.90
C ALA A 275 12.06 -6.15 10.89
N LEU A 276 11.67 -6.97 9.92
CA LEU A 276 12.14 -8.34 9.76
C LEU A 276 13.64 -8.43 9.50
N MET A 277 14.20 -7.55 8.66
CA MET A 277 15.65 -7.44 8.48
C MET A 277 16.33 -7.16 9.82
N ARG A 278 15.83 -6.20 10.60
CA ARG A 278 16.37 -5.85 11.92
C ARG A 278 16.26 -7.01 12.92
N THR A 279 15.08 -7.64 12.99
CA THR A 279 14.82 -8.81 13.85
C THR A 279 15.75 -9.96 13.49
N TRP A 280 15.96 -10.24 12.20
CA TRP A 280 16.90 -11.26 11.74
C TRP A 280 18.33 -10.94 12.13
N SER A 281 18.80 -9.71 11.87
CA SER A 281 20.17 -9.29 12.22
C SER A 281 20.41 -9.36 13.73
N TYR A 282 19.41 -8.99 14.54
CA TYR A 282 19.49 -9.10 15.99
C TYR A 282 19.52 -10.57 16.43
N TRP A 283 18.60 -11.40 15.93
CA TRP A 283 18.56 -12.84 16.21
C TRP A 283 19.86 -13.55 15.82
N ALA A 284 20.39 -13.30 14.63
CA ALA A 284 21.61 -13.93 14.15
C ALA A 284 22.83 -13.61 15.04
N LYS A 285 22.86 -12.43 15.67
CA LYS A 285 23.95 -11.97 16.53
C LYS A 285 23.78 -12.37 18.00
N TYR A 286 22.55 -12.42 18.50
CA TYR A 286 22.23 -12.55 19.93
C TYR A 286 21.41 -13.81 20.27
N ARG A 287 21.32 -14.80 19.36
CA ARG A 287 20.70 -16.11 19.66
C ARG A 287 21.41 -16.81 20.82
N ASP A 288 20.64 -17.42 21.72
CA ASP A 288 21.14 -18.10 22.91
C ASP A 288 21.73 -19.48 22.59
N TYR A 289 21.22 -20.15 21.54
CA TYR A 289 21.66 -21.47 21.11
C TYR A 289 21.54 -21.68 19.59
N GLU A 290 22.32 -22.63 19.08
CA GLU A 290 22.28 -23.11 17.69
C GLU A 290 20.90 -23.77 17.46
N ASP A 291 20.10 -23.25 16.53
CA ASP A 291 18.68 -23.60 16.27
C ASP A 291 17.58 -22.87 17.07
N GLU A 292 17.90 -21.82 17.83
CA GLU A 292 16.87 -20.95 18.40
C GLU A 292 15.97 -20.35 17.30
N PRO A 293 14.63 -20.46 17.36
CA PRO A 293 13.75 -19.79 16.40
C PRO A 293 13.75 -18.26 16.59
N VAL A 294 13.55 -17.52 15.49
CA VAL A 294 13.22 -16.09 15.53
C VAL A 294 11.89 -15.94 16.27
N ASP A 295 11.84 -15.01 17.22
CA ASP A 295 10.82 -14.99 18.26
C ASP A 295 10.57 -13.57 18.80
N LEU A 296 9.52 -13.38 19.60
CA LEU A 296 9.07 -12.08 20.11
C LEU A 296 10.19 -11.27 20.76
N LYS A 297 11.06 -11.90 21.56
CA LYS A 297 12.18 -11.19 22.22
C LYS A 297 13.09 -10.46 21.22
N HIS A 298 13.30 -11.03 20.03
CA HIS A 298 14.14 -10.43 18.98
C HIS A 298 13.43 -9.29 18.27
N TYR A 299 12.11 -9.37 18.15
CA TYR A 299 11.26 -8.35 17.54
C TYR A 299 11.03 -7.16 18.48
N GLU A 300 10.85 -7.42 19.77
CA GLU A 300 10.76 -6.40 20.82
C GLU A 300 12.09 -5.67 21.01
N ALA A 301 13.22 -6.37 20.91
CA ALA A 301 14.55 -5.77 21.03
C ALA A 301 14.86 -4.71 19.95
N ILE A 302 14.19 -4.78 18.80
CA ILE A 302 14.31 -3.79 17.73
C ILE A 302 13.19 -2.74 17.77
N GLY A 303 12.39 -2.69 18.84
CA GLY A 303 11.31 -1.73 19.01
C GLY A 303 10.05 -2.03 18.19
N THR A 304 9.88 -3.28 17.74
CA THR A 304 8.79 -3.73 16.85
C THR A 304 8.70 -2.93 15.53
N MET A 305 7.67 -3.17 14.70
CA MET A 305 7.42 -2.35 13.50
C MET A 305 7.20 -0.87 13.82
N SER A 306 6.76 -0.54 15.04
CA SER A 306 6.45 0.82 15.47
C SER A 306 7.68 1.71 15.59
N GLU A 307 8.80 1.18 16.08
CA GLU A 307 9.99 1.98 16.38
C GLU A 307 11.24 1.55 15.60
N ALA A 308 11.27 0.35 15.01
CA ALA A 308 12.47 -0.20 14.36
C ALA A 308 13.14 0.74 13.37
N LEU A 309 12.35 1.41 12.54
CA LEU A 309 12.88 2.36 11.56
C LEU A 309 13.43 3.63 12.23
N SER A 310 12.75 4.12 13.27
CA SER A 310 13.18 5.29 14.05
C SER A 310 14.48 4.99 14.81
N MET A 311 14.56 3.82 15.48
CA MET A 311 15.76 3.37 16.17
C MET A 311 16.95 3.24 15.21
N HIS A 312 16.75 2.62 14.04
CA HIS A 312 17.82 2.46 13.07
C HIS A 312 18.29 3.79 12.47
N ALA A 313 17.38 4.72 12.21
CA ALA A 313 17.74 6.05 11.75
C ALA A 313 18.47 6.86 12.84
N ASN A 314 18.10 6.68 14.12
CA ASN A 314 18.82 7.28 15.24
C ASN A 314 20.23 6.69 15.40
N GLU A 315 20.41 5.37 15.25
CA GLU A 315 21.75 4.77 15.26
C GLU A 315 22.65 5.37 14.17
N ALA A 316 22.13 5.56 12.96
CA ALA A 316 22.89 6.21 11.88
C ALA A 316 23.22 7.68 12.20
N TYR A 317 22.32 8.39 12.86
CA TYR A 317 22.52 9.76 13.31
C TYR A 317 23.54 9.86 14.47
N ASP A 318 23.50 8.93 15.43
CA ASP A 318 24.35 8.91 16.61
C ASP A 318 25.80 8.50 16.28
N GLU A 319 26.03 7.91 15.10
CA GLU A 319 27.37 7.67 14.53
C GLU A 319 28.05 8.94 13.99
N LEU A 320 27.31 10.03 13.81
CA LEU A 320 27.82 11.29 13.27
C LEU A 320 28.43 12.17 14.36
N ASP A 321 29.47 12.93 14.02
CA ASP A 321 29.99 14.01 14.87
C ASP A 321 29.05 15.23 14.92
N GLU A 322 29.34 16.21 15.79
CA GLU A 322 28.46 17.38 15.99
C GLU A 322 28.20 18.20 14.72
N GLU A 323 29.21 18.33 13.84
CA GLU A 323 29.09 19.09 12.60
C GLU A 323 28.29 18.29 11.55
N GLN A 324 28.56 17.00 11.43
CA GLN A 324 27.82 16.07 10.59
C GLN A 324 26.35 15.94 11.02
N GLN A 325 26.07 15.96 12.33
CA GLN A 325 24.70 15.96 12.86
C GLN A 325 23.92 17.21 12.43
N ARG A 326 24.56 18.39 12.47
CA ARG A 326 23.98 19.64 11.94
C ARG A 326 23.69 19.52 10.44
N ILE A 327 24.64 18.99 9.66
CA ILE A 327 24.46 18.77 8.22
C ILE A 327 23.32 17.77 7.97
N CYS A 328 23.22 16.71 8.77
CA CYS A 328 22.16 15.71 8.68
C CYS A 328 20.77 16.32 8.89
N GLU A 329 20.60 17.16 9.92
CA GLU A 329 19.34 17.86 10.15
C GLU A 329 18.95 18.72 8.94
N ILE A 330 19.89 19.51 8.42
CA ILE A 330 19.66 20.37 7.25
C ILE A 330 19.34 19.55 6.00
N LEU A 331 20.07 18.46 5.77
CA LEU A 331 19.85 17.53 4.66
C LEU A 331 18.41 17.00 4.69
N PHE A 332 17.96 16.49 5.84
CA PHE A 332 16.63 15.91 5.95
C PHE A 332 15.52 16.96 5.85
N LYS A 333 15.72 18.16 6.41
CA LYS A 333 14.82 19.32 6.20
C LYS A 333 14.79 19.76 4.74
N ALA A 334 15.90 19.68 4.02
CA ALA A 334 15.96 20.07 2.61
C ALA A 334 15.18 19.10 1.72
N ILE A 335 15.27 17.79 1.99
CA ILE A 335 14.63 16.75 1.17
C ILE A 335 13.18 16.42 1.54
N THR A 336 12.61 17.13 2.51
CA THR A 336 11.22 16.95 2.98
C THR A 336 10.49 18.28 3.09
N GLU A 337 9.16 18.24 3.03
CA GLU A 337 8.33 19.43 3.15
C GLU A 337 6.99 19.08 3.81
N LYS A 338 6.37 20.01 4.55
CA LYS A 338 5.04 19.80 5.13
C LYS A 338 3.96 20.41 4.24
N ARG A 339 2.92 19.64 3.89
CA ARG A 339 1.77 20.14 3.11
C ARG A 339 0.46 19.99 3.90
N GLY A 340 0.04 21.07 4.55
CA GLY A 340 -1.17 21.10 5.39
C GLY A 340 -1.01 20.31 6.69
N GLU A 341 -2.11 19.72 7.18
CA GLU A 341 -2.15 18.86 8.38
C GLU A 341 -1.55 17.45 8.14
N ASN A 342 -1.26 17.09 6.89
CA ASN A 342 -0.74 15.77 6.56
C ASN A 342 0.77 15.64 6.89
N PHE A 343 1.17 14.41 7.21
CA PHE A 343 2.56 14.00 7.35
C PHE A 343 3.39 14.42 6.12
N GLY A 344 4.65 14.82 6.33
CA GLY A 344 5.50 15.44 5.32
C GLY A 344 5.51 14.74 3.95
N ILE A 345 5.59 15.53 2.88
CA ILE A 345 5.83 15.09 1.51
C ILE A 345 7.33 15.09 1.23
N ARG A 346 7.74 14.23 0.30
CA ARG A 346 9.12 14.18 -0.18
C ARG A 346 9.39 15.35 -1.12
N ARG A 347 10.57 15.96 -0.99
CA ARG A 347 11.08 17.01 -1.87
C ARG A 347 12.50 16.65 -2.32
N PRO A 348 12.65 15.80 -3.35
CA PRO A 348 13.98 15.48 -3.88
C PRO A 348 14.79 16.75 -4.16
N THR A 349 16.02 16.83 -3.66
CA THR A 349 16.86 18.04 -3.75
C THR A 349 18.26 17.68 -4.24
N ARG A 350 18.89 18.56 -5.04
CA ARG A 350 20.23 18.31 -5.59
C ARG A 350 21.30 18.40 -4.49
N LEU A 351 22.35 17.58 -4.62
CA LEU A 351 23.49 17.58 -3.69
C LEU A 351 24.10 18.98 -3.51
N ASN A 352 24.34 19.70 -4.61
CA ASN A 352 24.93 21.04 -4.57
C ASN A 352 24.03 22.08 -3.86
N GLU A 353 22.71 21.96 -3.99
CA GLU A 353 21.76 22.81 -3.30
C GLU A 353 21.77 22.51 -1.79
N ILE A 354 21.80 21.23 -1.39
CA ILE A 354 21.91 20.83 0.01
C ILE A 354 23.21 21.38 0.63
N ALA A 355 24.33 21.22 -0.04
CA ALA A 355 25.63 21.76 0.40
C ALA A 355 25.58 23.29 0.56
N SER A 356 24.93 23.99 -0.36
CA SER A 356 24.75 25.45 -0.30
C SER A 356 23.82 25.90 0.83
N ILE A 357 22.77 25.13 1.15
CA ILE A 357 21.88 25.42 2.28
C ILE A 357 22.63 25.22 3.60
N ALA A 358 23.43 24.16 3.70
CA ALA A 358 24.20 23.81 4.89
C ALA A 358 25.47 24.65 5.09
N ASP A 359 25.89 25.40 4.06
CA ASP A 359 27.13 26.20 3.99
C ASP A 359 28.39 25.35 4.21
N VAL A 360 28.47 24.22 3.52
CA VAL A 360 29.56 23.22 3.61
C VAL A 360 29.96 22.69 2.23
N SER A 361 31.02 21.88 2.17
CA SER A 361 31.42 21.25 0.91
C SER A 361 30.48 20.09 0.53
N GLU A 362 30.39 19.78 -0.77
CA GLU A 362 29.64 18.60 -1.23
C GLU A 362 30.17 17.30 -0.62
N ALA A 363 31.48 17.23 -0.33
CA ALA A 363 32.12 16.06 0.28
C ALA A 363 31.62 15.81 1.71
N ASP A 364 31.37 16.88 2.49
CA ASP A 364 30.84 16.76 3.86
C ASP A 364 29.40 16.22 3.84
N VAL A 365 28.58 16.67 2.89
CA VAL A 365 27.22 16.15 2.70
C VAL A 365 27.28 14.68 2.26
N VAL A 366 28.18 14.32 1.34
CA VAL A 366 28.35 12.92 0.91
C VAL A 366 28.75 12.02 2.08
N ALA A 367 29.66 12.46 2.95
CA ALA A 367 30.05 11.70 4.14
C ALA A 367 28.86 11.36 5.04
N VAL A 368 27.96 12.33 5.27
CA VAL A 368 26.70 12.10 6.00
C VAL A 368 25.78 11.15 5.22
N LEU A 369 25.61 11.36 3.91
CA LEU A 369 24.74 10.53 3.07
C LEU A 369 25.13 9.05 3.10
N GLU A 370 26.43 8.75 3.05
CA GLU A 370 26.91 7.36 3.06
C GLU A 370 26.42 6.59 4.28
N LYS A 371 26.39 7.21 5.47
CA LYS A 371 25.88 6.59 6.71
C LYS A 371 24.43 6.14 6.63
N PHE A 372 23.59 6.89 5.92
CA PHE A 372 22.19 6.53 5.71
C PHE A 372 21.98 5.61 4.50
N ARG A 373 22.96 5.52 3.59
CA ARG A 373 22.91 4.70 2.37
C ARG A 373 23.49 3.31 2.56
N GLU A 374 24.38 3.11 3.54
CA GLU A 374 25.06 1.85 3.86
C GLU A 374 24.15 0.60 3.69
N PRO A 375 24.72 -0.55 3.27
CA PRO A 375 23.98 -1.81 3.16
C PRO A 375 23.22 -2.14 4.46
N GLY A 376 21.91 -2.36 4.36
CA GLY A 376 21.01 -2.56 5.50
C GLY A 376 20.33 -1.28 5.99
N ARG A 377 20.92 -0.10 5.81
CA ARG A 377 20.31 1.19 6.17
C ARG A 377 19.44 1.70 5.02
N SER A 378 19.97 1.84 3.80
CA SER A 378 19.19 2.13 2.57
C SER A 378 18.05 3.17 2.75
N LEU A 379 18.24 4.17 3.62
CA LEU A 379 17.21 5.14 4.02
C LEU A 379 17.07 6.27 2.99
N LEU A 380 18.13 6.52 2.21
CA LEU A 380 18.22 7.56 1.19
C LEU A 380 18.50 6.97 -0.20
N THR A 381 18.07 7.70 -1.22
CA THR A 381 18.38 7.48 -2.62
C THR A 381 19.30 8.60 -3.13
N PRO A 382 20.19 8.33 -4.12
CA PRO A 382 20.41 7.07 -4.83
C PRO A 382 20.96 5.93 -3.95
N ALA A 383 20.80 4.67 -4.37
CA ALA A 383 21.25 3.51 -3.60
C ALA A 383 22.77 3.49 -3.38
N TYR A 384 23.24 2.75 -2.37
CA TYR A 384 24.67 2.57 -2.08
C TYR A 384 25.48 2.11 -3.30
N GLY A 385 26.71 2.61 -3.43
CA GLY A 385 27.63 2.28 -4.53
C GLY A 385 27.38 3.05 -5.83
N ILE A 386 26.33 3.88 -5.89
CA ILE A 386 26.16 4.87 -6.97
C ILE A 386 26.94 6.12 -6.58
N GLU A 387 27.92 6.52 -7.40
CA GLU A 387 28.67 7.76 -7.20
C GLU A 387 27.74 8.98 -7.21
N LEU A 388 27.96 9.89 -6.27
CA LEU A 388 27.22 11.14 -6.16
C LEU A 388 28.01 12.26 -6.81
N GLY A 389 27.40 12.95 -7.76
CA GLY A 389 27.90 14.20 -8.31
C GLY A 389 27.05 15.38 -7.86
N SER A 390 27.48 16.60 -8.20
CA SER A 390 26.82 17.85 -7.79
C SER A 390 25.34 17.93 -8.18
N LYS A 391 24.95 17.30 -9.30
CA LYS A 391 23.56 17.27 -9.80
C LYS A 391 22.76 16.04 -9.33
N SER A 392 23.33 15.17 -8.50
CA SER A 392 22.62 13.99 -7.99
C SER A 392 21.42 14.43 -7.15
N MET A 393 20.24 13.89 -7.48
CA MET A 393 19.02 14.12 -6.72
C MET A 393 19.01 13.21 -5.50
N ILE A 394 18.98 13.81 -4.33
CA ILE A 394 18.88 13.11 -3.05
C ILE A 394 17.42 13.11 -2.60
N ASP A 395 16.90 11.94 -2.23
CA ASP A 395 15.55 11.76 -1.70
C ASP A 395 15.53 10.64 -0.64
N ILE A 396 14.41 10.52 0.06
CA ILE A 396 14.13 9.43 0.98
C ILE A 396 13.70 8.18 0.20
N SER A 397 14.28 7.02 0.53
CA SER A 397 13.95 5.74 -0.10
C SER A 397 12.48 5.35 0.04
N HIS A 398 11.86 5.65 1.19
CA HIS A 398 10.45 5.37 1.43
C HIS A 398 9.78 6.38 2.38
N GLU A 399 8.55 6.80 2.05
CA GLU A 399 7.77 7.80 2.80
C GLU A 399 7.47 7.41 4.25
N SER A 400 7.56 6.11 4.57
CA SER A 400 7.43 5.62 5.95
C SER A 400 8.46 6.20 6.90
N LEU A 401 9.64 6.61 6.42
CA LEU A 401 10.66 7.25 7.26
C LEU A 401 10.14 8.56 7.87
N MET A 402 9.44 9.38 7.08
CA MET A 402 8.86 10.66 7.55
C MET A 402 7.74 10.46 8.58
N ARG A 403 7.07 9.30 8.57
CA ARG A 403 5.98 8.99 9.49
C ARG A 403 6.47 8.42 10.82
N ILE A 404 7.49 7.57 10.78
CA ILE A 404 7.94 6.79 11.94
C ILE A 404 9.11 7.46 12.66
N TRP A 405 10.02 8.11 11.92
CA TRP A 405 11.20 8.70 12.55
C TRP A 405 10.82 9.99 13.28
N VAL A 406 10.71 9.89 14.61
CA VAL A 406 10.25 10.98 15.48
C VAL A 406 11.14 12.22 15.35
N ARG A 407 12.45 12.04 15.24
CA ARG A 407 13.41 13.14 15.08
C ARG A 407 13.17 13.90 13.77
N LEU A 408 12.96 13.18 12.66
CA LEU A 408 12.60 13.78 11.38
C LEU A 408 11.27 14.52 11.44
N LYS A 409 10.26 13.95 12.09
CA LYS A 409 8.97 14.63 12.27
C LYS A 409 9.15 15.98 12.97
N ASN A 410 9.91 16.01 14.07
CA ASN A 410 10.20 17.25 14.79
C ASN A 410 10.99 18.24 13.92
N TRP A 411 11.94 17.77 13.11
CA TRP A 411 12.68 18.62 12.18
C TRP A 411 11.78 19.21 11.08
N VAL A 412 10.85 18.43 10.52
CA VAL A 412 9.90 18.91 9.51
C VAL A 412 8.92 19.92 10.11
N ASP A 413 8.46 19.68 11.34
CA ASP A 413 7.59 20.63 12.06
C ASP A 413 8.33 21.94 12.35
N ASP A 414 9.57 21.86 12.85
CA ASP A 414 10.43 23.03 13.10
C ASP A 414 10.75 23.82 11.82
N GLU A 415 11.00 23.14 10.71
CA GLU A 415 11.19 23.75 9.39
C GLU A 415 9.91 24.43 8.91
N SER A 416 8.75 23.77 9.04
CA SER A 416 7.46 24.34 8.66
C SER A 416 7.14 25.60 9.44
N GLU A 417 7.39 25.62 10.75
CA GLU A 417 7.22 26.82 11.59
C GLU A 417 8.15 27.95 11.13
N ALA A 418 9.41 27.62 10.80
CA ALA A 418 10.38 28.59 10.31
C ALA A 418 9.95 29.20 8.97
N VAL A 419 9.45 28.38 8.04
CA VAL A 419 8.94 28.82 6.73
C VAL A 419 7.70 29.69 6.89
N GLN A 420 6.75 29.32 7.75
CA GLN A 420 5.54 30.13 7.98
C GLN A 420 5.88 31.52 8.52
N MET A 421 6.81 31.63 9.48
CA MET A 421 7.28 32.92 9.96
C MET A 421 7.96 33.73 8.85
N TYR A 422 8.80 33.09 8.03
CA TYR A 422 9.46 33.75 6.90
C TYR A 422 8.47 34.27 5.86
N LEU A 423 7.46 33.48 5.48
CA LEU A 423 6.41 33.90 4.55
C LEU A 423 5.61 35.09 5.09
N ARG A 424 5.27 35.08 6.39
CA ARG A 424 4.60 36.20 7.06
C ARG A 424 5.46 37.47 7.03
N LEU A 425 6.76 37.34 7.28
CA LEU A 425 7.71 38.46 7.17
C LEU A 425 7.83 38.97 5.72
N ALA A 426 7.87 38.06 4.74
CA ALA A 426 8.01 38.41 3.32
C ALA A 426 6.77 39.14 2.79
N GLU A 427 5.58 38.72 3.22
CA GLU A 427 4.32 39.41 2.93
C GLU A 427 4.31 40.79 3.56
N ALA A 428 4.65 40.91 4.85
CA ALA A 428 4.71 42.20 5.54
C ALA A 428 5.71 43.17 4.91
N ALA A 429 6.90 42.69 4.53
CA ALA A 429 7.89 43.47 3.80
C ALA A 429 7.35 43.95 2.45
N GLY A 430 6.59 43.10 1.75
CA GLY A 430 5.88 43.47 0.52
C GLY A 430 4.82 44.56 0.75
N GLN A 431 4.00 44.42 1.78
CA GLN A 431 2.96 45.41 2.12
C GLN A 431 3.56 46.75 2.57
N TYR A 432 4.67 46.74 3.31
CA TYR A 432 5.41 47.92 3.72
C TYR A 432 5.97 48.68 2.50
N GLN A 433 6.52 47.96 1.52
CA GLN A 433 7.05 48.57 0.29
C GLN A 433 5.96 49.30 -0.52
N VAL A 434 4.73 48.78 -0.51
CA VAL A 434 3.56 49.40 -1.18
C VAL A 434 2.88 50.45 -0.28
N GLY A 435 3.41 50.70 0.93
CA GLY A 435 2.88 51.67 1.88
C GLY A 435 1.56 51.28 2.55
N LYS A 436 1.18 50.00 2.47
CA LYS A 436 -0.09 49.48 3.05
C LYS A 436 0.05 48.99 4.49
N ALA A 437 1.27 48.73 4.95
CA ALA A 437 1.57 48.29 6.31
C ALA A 437 2.73 49.08 6.91
N GLY A 438 2.80 49.16 8.24
CA GLY A 438 3.92 49.73 8.98
C GLY A 438 5.00 48.71 9.32
N LEU A 439 6.09 49.18 9.94
CA LEU A 439 7.13 48.31 10.51
C LEU A 439 6.56 47.46 11.65
N TRP A 440 7.14 46.27 11.86
CA TRP A 440 6.70 45.38 12.93
C TRP A 440 7.08 45.92 14.32
N ARG A 441 6.21 45.68 15.30
CA ARG A 441 6.38 46.03 16.72
C ARG A 441 6.19 44.77 17.59
N PRO A 442 6.60 44.78 18.86
CA PRO A 442 6.28 43.67 19.76
C PRO A 442 4.76 43.45 19.88
N PRO A 443 4.29 42.19 19.92
CA PRO A 443 5.08 40.97 20.08
C PRO A 443 5.69 40.41 18.78
N ASP A 444 5.15 40.75 17.61
CA ASP A 444 5.55 40.14 16.32
C ASP A 444 7.03 40.36 15.97
N LEU A 445 7.56 41.55 16.23
CA LEU A 445 8.99 41.84 16.03
C LEU A 445 9.87 40.93 16.89
N GLN A 446 9.50 40.69 18.14
CA GLN A 446 10.30 39.85 19.03
C GLN A 446 10.26 38.38 18.60
N LEU A 447 9.10 37.91 18.15
CA LEU A 447 8.95 36.57 17.58
C LEU A 447 9.85 36.40 16.34
N ALA A 448 9.86 37.39 15.44
CA ALA A 448 10.72 37.38 14.25
C ALA A 448 12.23 37.41 14.59
N LEU A 449 12.63 38.20 15.58
CA LEU A 449 14.04 38.25 16.01
C LEU A 449 14.49 36.95 16.68
N ASN A 450 13.63 36.36 17.53
CA ASN A 450 13.89 35.06 18.13
C ASN A 450 14.00 33.97 17.05
N TRP A 451 13.10 33.99 16.06
CA TRP A 451 13.15 33.11 14.89
C TRP A 451 14.46 33.27 14.11
N GLN A 452 14.87 34.51 13.78
CA GLN A 452 16.12 34.77 13.05
C GLN A 452 17.34 34.27 13.82
N ALA A 453 17.37 34.47 15.15
CA ALA A 453 18.46 34.01 16.00
C ALA A 453 18.52 32.48 16.11
N LYS A 454 17.37 31.80 16.17
CA LYS A 454 17.26 30.34 16.25
C LYS A 454 17.62 29.65 14.94
N HIS A 455 17.04 30.09 13.83
CA HIS A 455 17.11 29.37 12.55
C HIS A 455 18.23 29.86 11.61
N LYS A 456 18.78 31.07 11.82
CA LYS A 456 19.86 31.67 11.01
C LYS A 456 19.67 31.44 9.49
N PRO A 457 18.54 31.90 8.92
CA PRO A 457 18.18 31.57 7.55
C PRO A 457 19.21 32.11 6.55
N THR A 458 19.60 31.29 5.58
CA THR A 458 20.50 31.69 4.49
C THR A 458 19.72 32.21 3.28
N LEU A 459 20.39 32.93 2.39
CA LEU A 459 19.79 33.42 1.14
C LEU A 459 19.21 32.27 0.30
N VAL A 460 19.99 31.20 0.15
CA VAL A 460 19.59 30.00 -0.61
C VAL A 460 18.36 29.37 0.02
N TRP A 461 18.35 29.19 1.34
CA TRP A 461 17.18 28.67 2.07
C TRP A 461 15.92 29.50 1.82
N GLY A 462 16.01 30.83 1.93
CA GLY A 462 14.85 31.71 1.78
C GLY A 462 14.29 31.74 0.37
N GLN A 463 15.17 31.79 -0.63
CA GLN A 463 14.78 31.79 -2.05
C GLN A 463 14.01 30.53 -2.47
N ARG A 464 14.17 29.41 -1.76
CA ARG A 464 13.38 28.18 -1.99
C ARG A 464 11.88 28.36 -1.74
N TYR A 465 11.50 29.30 -0.88
CA TYR A 465 10.12 29.52 -0.47
C TYR A 465 9.57 30.86 -0.97
N HIS A 466 10.40 31.91 -1.03
CA HIS A 466 10.00 33.21 -1.56
C HIS A 466 11.20 33.98 -2.13
N PRO A 467 11.12 34.56 -3.35
CA PRO A 467 12.28 35.19 -4.00
C PRO A 467 12.78 36.45 -3.30
N ALA A 468 11.93 37.13 -2.52
CA ALA A 468 12.26 38.42 -1.90
C ALA A 468 13.02 38.33 -0.55
N PHE A 469 13.90 37.34 -0.36
CA PHE A 469 14.60 37.13 0.91
C PHE A 469 15.37 38.36 1.41
N GLU A 470 16.17 38.99 0.55
CA GLU A 470 16.97 40.17 0.93
C GLU A 470 16.08 41.31 1.43
N ARG A 471 15.00 41.61 0.68
CA ARG A 471 14.01 42.62 1.08
C ARG A 471 13.41 42.31 2.44
N THR A 472 13.06 41.04 2.68
CA THR A 472 12.48 40.60 3.95
C THR A 472 13.44 40.80 5.12
N MET A 473 14.72 40.44 4.95
CA MET A 473 15.73 40.62 6.01
C MET A 473 16.00 42.10 6.28
N ILE A 474 16.06 42.93 5.23
CA ILE A 474 16.19 44.40 5.36
C ILE A 474 15.00 44.99 6.13
N PHE A 475 13.77 44.56 5.84
CA PHE A 475 12.58 45.00 6.56
C PHE A 475 12.63 44.64 8.05
N LEU A 476 13.09 43.44 8.39
CA LEU A 476 13.24 43.02 9.78
C LEU A 476 14.29 43.87 10.51
N GLU A 477 15.43 44.13 9.87
CA GLU A 477 16.50 44.97 10.43
C GLU A 477 16.01 46.42 10.64
N TYR A 478 15.30 47.00 9.68
CA TYR A 478 14.70 48.33 9.85
C TYR A 478 13.68 48.36 10.99
N SER A 479 12.81 47.34 11.09
CA SER A 479 11.83 47.24 12.17
C SER A 479 12.50 47.17 13.55
N LYS A 480 13.60 46.40 13.67
CA LYS A 480 14.42 46.33 14.88
C LYS A 480 15.03 47.68 15.23
N LYS A 481 15.69 48.31 14.26
CA LYS A 481 16.39 49.59 14.47
C LYS A 481 15.43 50.68 14.91
N GLU A 482 14.25 50.75 14.30
CA GLU A 482 13.23 51.75 14.64
C GLU A 482 12.57 51.49 16.01
N PHE A 483 12.47 50.24 16.43
CA PHE A 483 12.01 49.93 17.78
C PHE A 483 13.05 50.31 18.84
N ASP A 484 14.32 50.01 18.60
CA ASP A 484 15.42 50.35 19.52
C ASP A 484 15.58 51.87 19.67
N THR A 485 15.41 52.64 18.59
CA THR A 485 15.42 54.12 18.65
C THR A 485 14.24 54.66 19.45
N GLU A 486 13.02 54.16 19.21
CA GLU A 486 11.83 54.56 19.98
C GLU A 486 11.97 54.24 21.46
N GLN A 487 12.49 53.07 21.82
CA GLN A 487 12.73 52.71 23.22
C GLN A 487 13.71 53.68 23.89
N ARG A 488 14.83 53.99 23.23
CA ARG A 488 15.80 54.97 23.73
C ARG A 488 15.18 56.35 23.89
N ILE A 489 14.32 56.78 22.96
CA ILE A 489 13.60 58.06 23.07
C ILE A 489 12.66 58.04 24.28
N LYS A 490 11.85 56.99 24.46
CA LYS A 490 10.95 56.85 25.62
C LYS A 490 11.69 56.82 26.95
N GLU A 491 12.83 56.14 27.02
CA GLU A 491 13.70 56.14 28.21
C GLU A 491 14.24 57.54 28.53
N LEU A 492 14.69 58.27 27.51
CA LEU A 492 15.16 59.65 27.66
C LEU A 492 14.02 60.58 28.10
N GLU A 493 12.82 60.40 27.55
CA GLU A 493 11.63 61.15 27.95
C GLU A 493 11.21 60.84 29.39
N ALA A 494 11.22 59.57 29.80
CA ALA A 494 10.93 59.17 31.17
C ALA A 494 11.93 59.81 32.15
N LYS A 495 13.23 59.78 31.82
CA LYS A 495 14.27 60.47 32.60
C LYS A 495 14.03 61.98 32.67
N ARG A 496 13.66 62.63 31.56
CA ARG A 496 13.33 64.07 31.52
C ARG A 496 12.08 64.41 32.34
N LYS A 497 11.03 63.60 32.27
CA LYS A 497 9.81 63.76 33.09
C LYS A 497 10.13 63.66 34.58
N LEU A 498 10.96 62.69 34.97
CA LEU A 498 11.40 62.52 36.36
C LEU A 498 12.24 63.73 36.85
N GLN A 499 13.14 64.24 36.01
CA GLN A 499 13.92 65.44 36.31
C GLN A 499 13.04 66.68 36.48
N ARG A 500 12.08 66.89 35.58
CA ARG A 500 11.11 67.99 35.69
C ARG A 500 10.29 67.87 36.98
N ALA A 501 9.76 66.70 37.29
CA ALA A 501 9.01 66.46 38.54
C ALA A 501 9.85 66.79 39.80
N ARG A 502 11.14 66.41 39.82
CA ARG A 502 12.06 66.78 40.92
C ARG A 502 12.27 68.29 41.02
N VAL A 503 12.48 68.98 39.91
CA VAL A 503 12.65 70.45 39.90
C VAL A 503 11.38 71.15 40.39
N THR A 504 10.21 70.72 39.92
CA THR A 504 8.92 71.29 40.36
C THR A 504 8.71 71.08 41.87
N ALA A 505 9.04 69.90 42.41
CA ALA A 505 8.95 69.62 43.84
C ALA A 505 9.87 70.52 44.69
N ILE A 506 11.10 70.79 44.23
CA ILE A 506 12.04 71.71 44.90
C ILE A 506 11.48 73.14 44.91
N VAL A 507 10.96 73.63 43.78
CA VAL A 507 10.38 74.97 43.66
C VAL A 507 9.19 75.14 44.62
N PHE A 508 8.25 74.19 44.64
CA PHE A 508 7.12 74.22 45.58
C PHE A 508 7.57 74.14 47.04
N GLY A 509 8.59 73.34 47.36
CA GLY A 509 9.19 73.30 48.70
C GLY A 509 9.77 74.64 49.14
N THR A 510 10.48 75.34 48.25
CA THR A 510 11.05 76.67 48.55
C THR A 510 9.97 77.74 48.72
N LEU A 511 8.92 77.73 47.89
CA LEU A 511 7.79 78.66 48.01
C LEU A 511 7.03 78.48 49.34
N ALA A 512 6.82 77.23 49.76
CA ALA A 512 6.21 76.91 51.05
C ALA A 512 7.08 77.42 52.22
N GLY A 513 8.41 77.28 52.12
CA GLY A 513 9.35 77.81 53.11
C GLY A 513 9.30 79.34 53.21
N ILE A 514 9.24 80.05 52.08
CA ILE A 514 9.15 81.51 52.05
C ILE A 514 7.80 81.99 52.62
N ALA A 515 6.71 81.30 52.31
CA ALA A 515 5.38 81.62 52.86
C ALA A 515 5.34 81.44 54.40
N LEU A 516 6.02 80.42 54.93
CA LEU A 516 6.13 80.20 56.37
C LEU A 516 6.91 81.33 57.06
N ILE A 517 7.99 81.81 56.44
CA ILE A 517 8.80 82.92 56.97
C ILE A 517 7.99 84.23 56.97
N ALA A 518 7.24 84.50 55.89
CA ALA A 518 6.36 85.66 55.81
C ALA A 518 5.22 85.61 56.86
N PHE A 519 4.67 84.42 57.12
CA PHE A 519 3.65 84.21 58.15
C PHE A 519 4.17 84.50 59.56
N VAL A 520 5.39 84.03 59.89
CA VAL A 520 6.04 84.31 61.18
C VAL A 520 6.35 85.80 61.35
N TYR A 521 6.81 86.48 60.28
CA TYR A 521 7.10 87.91 60.33
C TYR A 521 5.84 88.77 60.58
N ALA A 522 4.71 88.43 59.94
CA ALA A 522 3.43 89.08 60.18
C ALA A 522 2.94 88.89 61.62
N PHE A 523 3.19 87.71 62.22
CA PHE A 523 2.82 87.40 63.60
C PHE A 523 3.64 88.20 64.63
N MET A 524 4.93 88.46 64.36
CA MET A 524 5.78 89.24 65.25
C MET A 524 5.38 90.73 65.30
N GLN A 525 4.90 91.29 64.19
CA GLN A 525 4.47 92.70 64.12
C GLN A 525 3.15 92.95 64.88
N GLN A 526 2.28 91.93 64.96
CA GLN A 526 1.01 92.00 65.67
C GLN A 526 1.15 91.86 67.20
N ALA A 527 2.30 91.36 67.67
CA ALA A 527 2.58 91.12 69.09
C ALA A 527 3.03 92.38 69.86
N GLU A 528 3.52 93.41 69.16
CA GLU A 528 4.05 94.63 69.79
C GLU A 528 2.95 95.67 70.11
N ALA A 529 1.84 95.65 69.37
CA ALA A 529 0.69 96.55 69.57
C ALA A 529 -0.26 96.15 70.72
N LYS A 530 -0.19 94.91 71.20
CA LYS A 530 -1.11 94.35 72.22
C LYS A 530 -0.65 94.51 73.67
N ARG A 531 0.53 95.09 73.91
CA ARG A 531 1.18 95.21 75.23
C ARG A 531 0.73 96.40 76.10
N GLN A 532 -0.20 97.26 75.65
CA GLN A 532 -0.60 98.47 76.40
C GLN A 532 -2.05 98.50 76.95
N ALA A 533 -2.77 97.38 76.93
CA ALA A 533 -4.11 97.31 77.53
C ALA A 533 -4.20 96.14 78.52
N ASP A 534 -3.38 96.21 79.57
CA ASP A 534 -3.66 95.55 80.84
C ASP A 534 -5.11 95.85 81.27
N LEU A 535 -5.92 94.81 81.55
CA LEU A 535 -7.19 94.80 82.31
C LEU A 535 -8.33 93.98 81.67
N ALA A 536 -8.03 92.76 81.21
CA ALA A 536 -9.04 91.70 81.11
C ALA A 536 -8.51 90.40 81.73
N LYS A 537 -7.89 90.55 82.90
CA LYS A 537 -7.32 89.49 83.74
C LYS A 537 -8.38 88.59 84.40
N LEU A 538 -9.59 88.48 83.86
CA LEU A 538 -10.67 87.76 84.54
C LEU A 538 -11.72 87.08 83.66
N ASN A 539 -11.44 86.83 82.37
CA ASN A 539 -12.19 85.79 81.68
C ASN A 539 -11.29 84.61 81.36
N GLU A 540 -11.28 83.71 82.34
CA GLU A 540 -11.43 82.28 82.11
C GLU A 540 -10.23 81.65 81.40
N ALA A 541 -9.24 81.09 82.10
CA ALA A 541 -9.38 79.84 82.87
C ALA A 541 -10.17 78.70 82.17
N ARG A 542 -10.57 78.86 80.90
CA ARG A 542 -11.24 77.87 80.03
C ARG A 542 -10.61 77.72 78.65
N ALA A 543 -9.69 78.60 78.24
CA ALA A 543 -8.98 78.44 76.96
C ALA A 543 -7.84 77.39 77.01
N LEU A 544 -7.26 77.13 78.19
CA LEU A 544 -6.13 76.21 78.35
C LEU A 544 -6.51 74.72 78.43
N GLU A 545 -7.80 74.38 78.56
CA GLU A 545 -8.24 72.97 78.47
C GLU A 545 -8.57 72.53 77.03
N ASN A 546 -8.89 73.46 76.14
CA ASN A 546 -9.31 73.16 74.77
C ASN A 546 -8.14 73.01 73.78
N GLU A 547 -6.96 73.57 74.06
CA GLU A 547 -5.83 73.52 73.13
C GLU A 547 -5.09 72.17 73.16
N ALA A 548 -5.09 71.48 74.30
CA ALA A 548 -4.54 70.12 74.40
C ALA A 548 -5.47 69.06 73.78
N LYS A 549 -6.80 69.21 73.91
CA LYS A 549 -7.79 68.28 73.32
C LYS A 549 -7.98 68.49 71.81
N ALA A 550 -7.73 69.68 71.27
CA ALA A 550 -7.88 69.97 69.84
C ALA A 550 -6.73 69.43 68.97
N VAL A 551 -5.49 69.43 69.46
CA VAL A 551 -4.31 68.93 68.70
C VAL A 551 -4.26 67.39 68.65
N GLU A 552 -4.76 66.72 69.69
CA GLU A 552 -4.86 65.25 69.72
C GLU A 552 -6.05 64.74 68.87
N ALA A 553 -7.18 65.47 68.85
CA ALA A 553 -8.32 65.15 67.99
C ALA A 553 -8.05 65.37 66.48
N GLN A 554 -7.23 66.36 66.10
CA GLN A 554 -6.91 66.63 64.69
C GLN A 554 -5.95 65.59 64.09
N LYS A 555 -4.97 65.11 64.87
CA LYS A 555 -4.07 64.01 64.44
C LYS A 555 -4.79 62.66 64.34
N ILE A 556 -5.76 62.39 65.20
CA ILE A 556 -6.58 61.17 65.13
C ILE A 556 -7.54 61.21 63.94
N ALA A 557 -8.13 62.37 63.63
CA ALA A 557 -9.05 62.54 62.50
C ALA A 557 -8.37 62.46 61.12
N GLU A 558 -7.12 62.92 60.98
CA GLU A 558 -6.37 62.85 59.71
C GLU A 558 -5.87 61.42 59.43
N VAL A 559 -5.43 60.69 60.48
CA VAL A 559 -5.06 59.26 60.39
C VAL A 559 -6.30 58.36 60.17
N GLU A 560 -7.45 58.69 60.75
CA GLU A 560 -8.73 57.99 60.49
C GLU A 560 -9.23 58.24 59.07
N ARG A 561 -9.06 59.45 58.51
CA ARG A 561 -9.47 59.77 57.14
C ARG A 561 -8.60 59.05 56.09
N ASP A 562 -7.28 59.01 56.28
CA ASP A 562 -6.38 58.25 55.40
C ASP A 562 -6.61 56.74 55.51
N LYS A 563 -6.95 56.23 56.71
CA LYS A 563 -7.39 54.83 56.89
C LYS A 563 -8.75 54.55 56.27
N ALA A 564 -9.69 55.50 56.30
CA ALA A 564 -11.02 55.36 55.71
C ALA A 564 -10.98 55.44 54.18
N ASP A 565 -10.14 56.31 53.59
CA ASP A 565 -9.93 56.39 52.14
C ASP A 565 -9.12 55.17 51.62
N ALA A 566 -8.15 54.67 52.39
CA ALA A 566 -7.48 53.40 52.08
C ALA A 566 -8.42 52.19 52.23
N ALA A 567 -9.26 52.16 53.27
CA ALA A 567 -10.26 51.10 53.47
C ALA A 567 -11.36 51.13 52.41
N ARG A 568 -11.79 52.32 51.95
CA ARG A 568 -12.74 52.46 50.86
C ARG A 568 -12.16 51.98 49.53
N LYS A 569 -10.90 52.29 49.24
CA LYS A 569 -10.22 51.82 48.03
C LYS A 569 -9.98 50.31 48.06
N ILE A 570 -9.60 49.76 49.21
CA ILE A 570 -9.50 48.31 49.43
C ILE A 570 -10.87 47.63 49.31
N ALA A 571 -11.96 48.27 49.77
CA ALA A 571 -13.32 47.74 49.64
C ALA A 571 -13.85 47.83 48.21
N GLU A 572 -13.56 48.90 47.47
CA GLU A 572 -13.90 49.04 46.05
C GLU A 572 -13.09 48.05 45.19
N ASP A 573 -11.78 47.87 45.47
CA ASP A 573 -10.93 46.87 44.81
C ASP A 573 -11.34 45.44 45.19
N ALA A 574 -11.77 45.19 46.43
CA ALA A 574 -12.31 43.90 46.87
C ALA A 574 -13.66 43.58 46.23
N GLN A 575 -14.55 44.56 46.06
CA GLN A 575 -15.81 44.38 45.32
C GLN A 575 -15.58 44.16 43.82
N LEU A 576 -14.61 44.84 43.21
CA LEU A 576 -14.19 44.60 41.83
C LEU A 576 -13.57 43.21 41.65
N ALA A 577 -12.73 42.76 42.59
CA ALA A 577 -12.14 41.43 42.58
C ALA A 577 -13.20 40.34 42.82
N GLU A 578 -14.18 40.57 43.69
CA GLU A 578 -15.30 39.65 43.92
C GLU A 578 -16.23 39.58 42.70
N ALA A 579 -16.50 40.71 42.03
CA ALA A 579 -17.25 40.76 40.78
C ALA A 579 -16.51 40.07 39.63
N GLU A 580 -15.18 40.21 39.53
CA GLU A 580 -14.35 39.47 38.58
C GLU A 580 -14.31 37.97 38.88
N GLN A 581 -14.19 37.59 40.16
CA GLN A 581 -14.24 36.17 40.56
C GLN A 581 -15.60 35.57 40.26
N ARG A 582 -16.70 36.30 40.49
CA ARG A 582 -18.05 35.86 40.15
C ARG A 582 -18.24 35.70 38.64
N LYS A 583 -17.74 36.63 37.82
CA LYS A 583 -17.73 36.48 36.35
C LYS A 583 -16.90 35.28 35.89
N LYS A 584 -15.73 35.05 36.49
CA LYS A 584 -14.90 33.87 36.19
C LYS A 584 -15.58 32.57 36.62
N ALA A 585 -16.30 32.57 37.74
CA ALA A 585 -17.07 31.42 38.20
C ALA A 585 -18.25 31.11 37.26
N GLU A 586 -18.99 32.14 36.83
CA GLU A 586 -20.08 32.01 35.84
C GLU A 586 -19.56 31.57 34.46
N GLU A 587 -18.41 32.08 34.01
CA GLU A 587 -17.79 31.65 32.76
C GLU A 587 -17.26 30.20 32.85
N ASN A 588 -16.68 29.82 33.99
CA ASN A 588 -16.25 28.44 34.23
C ASN A 588 -17.45 27.48 34.29
N GLU A 589 -18.57 27.87 34.90
CA GLU A 589 -19.79 27.08 34.91
C GLU A 589 -20.38 26.93 33.49
N ARG A 590 -20.34 28.00 32.68
CA ARG A 590 -20.77 27.95 31.28
C ARG A 590 -19.89 27.01 30.46
N ARG A 591 -18.56 27.10 30.61
CA ARG A 591 -17.61 26.20 29.95
C ARG A 591 -17.79 24.74 30.39
N ALA A 592 -18.08 24.50 31.67
CA ALA A 592 -18.36 23.16 32.18
C ALA A 592 -19.63 22.57 31.55
N LYS A 593 -20.70 23.37 31.41
CA LYS A 593 -21.93 22.95 30.71
C LYS A 593 -21.71 22.71 29.22
N GLU A 594 -20.96 23.58 28.54
CA GLU A 594 -20.57 23.40 27.13
C GLU A 594 -19.75 22.10 26.94
N GLN A 595 -18.82 21.80 27.85
CA GLN A 595 -18.03 20.56 27.84
C GLN A 595 -18.89 19.31 28.11
N GLU A 596 -19.87 19.40 29.01
CA GLU A 596 -20.81 18.30 29.28
C GLU A 596 -21.70 18.01 28.06
N GLU A 597 -22.21 19.03 27.39
CA GLU A 597 -22.97 18.88 26.13
C GLU A 597 -22.12 18.32 24.98
N GLU A 598 -20.85 18.72 24.88
CA GLU A 598 -19.89 18.18 23.93
C GLU A 598 -19.61 16.69 24.23
N ALA A 599 -19.41 16.34 25.50
CA ALA A 599 -19.21 14.95 25.93
C ALA A 599 -20.43 14.07 25.65
N LEU A 600 -21.64 14.60 25.83
CA LEU A 600 -22.90 13.92 25.46
C LEU A 600 -23.01 13.72 23.94
N ARG A 601 -22.64 14.73 23.14
CA ARG A 601 -22.59 14.60 21.66
C ARG A 601 -21.56 13.55 21.22
N GLN A 602 -20.37 13.57 21.79
CA GLN A 602 -19.32 12.58 21.51
C GLN A 602 -19.76 11.16 21.89
N LYS A 603 -20.47 11.01 23.02
CA LYS A 603 -21.07 9.73 23.41
C LYS A 603 -22.11 9.25 22.38
N GLY A 604 -22.96 10.14 21.88
CA GLY A 604 -23.92 9.82 20.81
C GLY A 604 -23.23 9.36 19.52
N PHE A 605 -22.19 10.06 19.07
CA PHE A 605 -21.39 9.64 17.91
C PHE A 605 -20.67 8.30 18.14
N ALA A 606 -20.18 8.04 19.36
CA ALA A 606 -19.54 6.77 19.71
C ALA A 606 -20.54 5.60 19.67
N GLU A 607 -21.77 5.82 20.12
CA GLU A 607 -22.85 4.83 20.06
C GLU A 607 -23.30 4.56 18.60
N GLU A 608 -23.46 5.59 17.77
CA GLU A 608 -23.75 5.42 16.34
C GLU A 608 -22.63 4.67 15.61
N ASN A 609 -21.38 5.02 15.88
CA ASN A 609 -20.21 4.32 15.32
C ASN A 609 -20.15 2.86 15.79
N ALA A 610 -20.51 2.56 17.04
CA ALA A 610 -20.58 1.19 17.54
C ALA A 610 -21.69 0.37 16.85
N ILE A 611 -22.84 0.99 16.55
CA ILE A 611 -23.93 0.35 15.79
C ILE A 611 -23.47 0.09 14.34
N ALA A 612 -22.83 1.06 13.69
CA ALA A 612 -22.29 0.91 12.35
C ALA A 612 -21.22 -0.19 12.29
N ALA A 613 -20.33 -0.26 13.28
CA ALA A 613 -19.30 -1.29 13.39
C ALA A 613 -19.91 -2.70 13.54
N ARG A 614 -20.96 -2.86 14.37
CA ARG A 614 -21.67 -4.15 14.50
C ARG A 614 -22.37 -4.57 13.20
N LYS A 615 -22.93 -3.60 12.46
CA LYS A 615 -23.54 -3.89 11.15
C LYS A 615 -22.49 -4.34 10.14
N ALA A 616 -21.35 -3.65 10.08
CA ALA A 616 -20.23 -4.01 9.24
C ALA A 616 -19.63 -5.39 9.60
N GLU A 617 -19.56 -5.74 10.89
CA GLU A 617 -19.15 -7.08 11.35
C GLU A 617 -20.13 -8.16 10.87
N GLY A 618 -21.43 -7.89 10.91
CA GLY A 618 -22.46 -8.79 10.38
C GLY A 618 -22.31 -9.02 8.87
N GLU A 619 -22.11 -7.95 8.10
CA GLU A 619 -21.88 -8.01 6.65
C GLU A 619 -20.57 -8.75 6.31
N ALA A 620 -19.51 -8.53 7.10
CA ALA A 620 -18.23 -9.21 6.95
C ALA A 620 -18.35 -10.73 7.17
N LYS A 621 -19.10 -11.18 8.20
CA LYS A 621 -19.34 -12.61 8.45
C LYS A 621 -20.13 -13.28 7.32
N VAL A 622 -21.10 -12.57 6.74
CA VAL A 622 -21.85 -13.07 5.58
C VAL A 622 -20.93 -13.19 4.35
N ASN A 623 -20.09 -12.19 4.11
CA ASN A 623 -19.13 -12.20 3.02
C ASN A 623 -18.04 -13.27 3.19
N GLU A 624 -17.56 -13.50 4.42
CA GLU A 624 -16.62 -14.58 4.73
C GLU A 624 -17.24 -15.95 4.42
N LYS A 625 -18.49 -16.18 4.83
CA LYS A 625 -19.21 -17.42 4.52
C LYS A 625 -19.35 -17.62 3.01
N LEU A 626 -19.73 -16.57 2.29
CA LEU A 626 -19.85 -16.62 0.82
C LEU A 626 -18.50 -16.86 0.13
N ALA A 627 -17.43 -16.25 0.63
CA ALA A 627 -16.08 -16.46 0.10
C ALA A 627 -15.61 -17.90 0.30
N ASN A 628 -15.88 -18.49 1.47
CA ASN A 628 -15.56 -19.89 1.77
C ASN A 628 -16.36 -20.87 0.89
N GLU A 629 -17.66 -20.59 0.66
CA GLU A 629 -18.50 -21.37 -0.25
C GLU A 629 -17.98 -21.28 -1.70
N ASN A 630 -17.60 -20.08 -2.15
CA ASN A 630 -17.02 -19.87 -3.49
C ASN A 630 -15.66 -20.56 -3.65
N ALA A 631 -14.80 -20.53 -2.63
CA ALA A 631 -13.52 -21.21 -2.63
C ALA A 631 -13.69 -22.74 -2.73
N ALA A 632 -14.61 -23.32 -1.95
CA ALA A 632 -14.92 -24.74 -2.01
C ALA A 632 -15.48 -25.15 -3.39
N LYS A 633 -16.31 -24.30 -4.00
CA LYS A 633 -16.83 -24.51 -5.36
C LYS A 633 -15.72 -24.47 -6.41
N ALA A 634 -14.84 -23.46 -6.35
CA ALA A 634 -13.71 -23.32 -7.27
C ALA A 634 -12.73 -24.50 -7.15
N GLU A 635 -12.45 -24.96 -5.93
CA GLU A 635 -11.60 -26.13 -5.70
C GLU A 635 -12.23 -27.40 -6.29
N ARG A 636 -13.54 -27.60 -6.11
CA ARG A 636 -14.28 -28.71 -6.74
C ARG A 636 -14.15 -28.67 -8.26
N GLU A 637 -14.39 -27.52 -8.90
CA GLU A 637 -14.29 -27.41 -10.37
C GLU A 637 -12.87 -27.67 -10.88
N ARG A 638 -11.84 -27.22 -10.15
CA ARG A 638 -10.44 -27.51 -10.46
C ARG A 638 -10.16 -29.01 -10.49
N TYR A 639 -10.61 -29.76 -9.49
CA TYR A 639 -10.38 -31.22 -9.45
C TYR A 639 -11.17 -31.98 -10.52
N LEU A 640 -12.36 -31.50 -10.90
CA LEU A 640 -13.11 -32.07 -12.02
C LEU A 640 -12.42 -31.81 -13.36
N ALA A 641 -11.86 -30.62 -13.57
CA ALA A 641 -11.05 -30.32 -14.76
C ALA A 641 -9.78 -31.19 -14.81
N LEU A 642 -9.12 -31.38 -13.66
CA LEU A 642 -7.95 -32.25 -13.55
C LEU A 642 -8.29 -33.72 -13.87
N ALA A 643 -9.43 -34.22 -13.38
CA ALA A 643 -9.89 -35.56 -13.69
C ALA A 643 -10.09 -35.76 -15.21
N LYS A 644 -10.68 -34.78 -15.90
CA LYS A 644 -10.81 -34.82 -17.37
C LYS A 644 -9.46 -34.80 -18.07
N ALA A 645 -8.56 -33.90 -17.66
CA ALA A 645 -7.23 -33.81 -18.24
C ALA A 645 -6.43 -35.12 -18.06
N MET A 646 -6.51 -35.75 -16.89
CA MET A 646 -5.91 -37.07 -16.65
C MET A 646 -6.49 -38.15 -17.57
N ALA A 647 -7.81 -38.17 -17.77
CA ALA A 647 -8.46 -39.13 -18.66
C ALA A 647 -8.15 -38.92 -20.16
N ILE A 648 -7.93 -37.68 -20.58
CA ILE A 648 -7.46 -37.37 -21.94
C ILE A 648 -6.02 -37.85 -22.08
N LYS A 649 -5.16 -37.48 -21.12
CA LYS A 649 -3.75 -37.81 -21.13
C LYS A 649 -3.50 -39.32 -21.06
N SER A 650 -4.34 -40.08 -20.37
CA SER A 650 -4.20 -41.55 -20.34
C SER A 650 -4.22 -42.15 -21.74
N LYS A 651 -5.04 -41.60 -22.65
CA LYS A 651 -5.15 -42.08 -24.05
C LYS A 651 -3.88 -41.81 -24.87
N GLU A 652 -3.10 -40.81 -24.49
CA GLU A 652 -1.85 -40.43 -25.17
C GLU A 652 -0.65 -41.26 -24.70
N LEU A 653 -0.78 -41.97 -23.57
CA LEU A 653 0.30 -42.72 -22.93
C LEU A 653 0.57 -44.10 -23.55
N GLY A 654 -0.13 -44.50 -24.62
CA GLY A 654 -0.25 -45.86 -25.17
C GLY A 654 1.01 -46.71 -25.43
N ASN A 655 2.20 -46.20 -25.10
CA ASN A 655 3.46 -46.94 -25.01
C ASN A 655 3.64 -47.70 -23.66
N ASP A 656 2.91 -47.33 -22.60
CA ASP A 656 2.92 -47.99 -21.28
C ASP A 656 1.49 -48.29 -20.81
N LEU A 657 1.07 -49.54 -21.02
CA LEU A 657 -0.26 -50.02 -20.70
C LEU A 657 -0.58 -49.93 -19.20
N ASN A 658 0.40 -50.16 -18.32
CA ASN A 658 0.17 -50.12 -16.87
C ASN A 658 -0.06 -48.67 -16.40
N LEU A 659 0.75 -47.75 -16.91
CA LEU A 659 0.61 -46.33 -16.58
C LEU A 659 -0.68 -45.74 -17.15
N GLU A 660 -1.04 -46.08 -18.39
CA GLU A 660 -2.32 -45.70 -19.00
C GLU A 660 -3.51 -46.12 -18.11
N GLY A 661 -3.55 -47.39 -17.69
CA GLY A 661 -4.61 -47.92 -16.84
C GLY A 661 -4.69 -47.25 -15.46
N LEU A 662 -3.54 -47.01 -14.83
CA LEU A 662 -3.48 -46.32 -13.53
C LEU A 662 -3.97 -44.87 -13.63
N VAL A 663 -3.56 -44.13 -14.66
CA VAL A 663 -3.97 -42.73 -14.86
C VAL A 663 -5.45 -42.64 -15.18
N ALA A 664 -5.99 -43.53 -16.04
CA ALA A 664 -7.41 -43.61 -16.33
C ALA A 664 -8.25 -43.96 -15.09
N GLN A 665 -7.79 -44.92 -14.28
CA GLN A 665 -8.44 -45.26 -13.01
C GLN A 665 -8.41 -44.10 -12.02
N GLN A 666 -7.29 -43.38 -11.94
CA GLN A 666 -7.15 -42.23 -11.06
C GLN A 666 -8.08 -41.09 -11.46
N ALA A 667 -8.20 -40.82 -12.77
CA ALA A 667 -9.16 -39.87 -13.32
C ALA A 667 -10.60 -40.19 -12.89
N TYR A 668 -11.01 -41.47 -13.00
CA TYR A 668 -12.33 -41.93 -12.56
C TYR A 668 -12.55 -41.74 -11.05
N LYS A 669 -11.58 -42.14 -10.22
CA LYS A 669 -11.64 -41.98 -8.76
C LYS A 669 -11.78 -40.50 -8.38
N PHE A 670 -11.04 -39.61 -9.05
CA PHE A 670 -11.13 -38.16 -8.83
C PHE A 670 -12.50 -37.62 -9.24
N ASN A 671 -12.98 -37.93 -10.45
CA ASN A 671 -14.30 -37.51 -10.91
C ASN A 671 -15.41 -37.95 -9.93
N LYS A 672 -15.38 -39.20 -9.45
CA LYS A 672 -16.35 -39.72 -8.48
C LYS A 672 -16.25 -39.00 -7.12
N LYS A 673 -15.03 -38.82 -6.59
CA LYS A 673 -14.81 -38.19 -5.27
C LYS A 673 -15.32 -36.74 -5.21
N TYR A 674 -15.16 -35.97 -6.29
CA TYR A 674 -15.54 -34.56 -6.34
C TYR A 674 -16.93 -34.33 -6.94
N GLY A 675 -17.76 -35.38 -7.03
CA GLY A 675 -19.15 -35.31 -7.48
C GLY A 675 -19.28 -34.85 -8.93
N GLY A 676 -18.37 -35.31 -9.80
CA GLY A 676 -18.46 -35.13 -11.23
C GLY A 676 -19.57 -35.98 -11.84
N TYR A 677 -19.95 -35.68 -13.07
CA TYR A 677 -21.00 -36.43 -13.76
C TYR A 677 -20.62 -37.91 -13.88
N GLU A 678 -21.54 -38.80 -13.48
CA GLU A 678 -21.27 -40.23 -13.31
C GLU A 678 -20.85 -40.93 -14.60
N PHE A 679 -21.30 -40.44 -15.76
CA PHE A 679 -20.95 -40.96 -17.08
C PHE A 679 -20.23 -39.90 -17.93
N ASN A 680 -19.28 -39.19 -17.32
CA ASN A 680 -18.51 -38.20 -18.05
C ASN A 680 -17.76 -38.84 -19.24
N SER A 681 -18.01 -38.33 -20.45
CA SER A 681 -17.50 -38.88 -21.72
C SER A 681 -15.98 -38.99 -21.77
N ASP A 682 -15.27 -38.00 -21.23
CA ASP A 682 -13.80 -37.96 -21.28
C ASP A 682 -13.22 -39.00 -20.33
N VAL A 683 -13.74 -39.04 -19.10
CA VAL A 683 -13.33 -39.98 -18.04
C VAL A 683 -13.61 -41.43 -18.44
N TYR A 684 -14.82 -41.73 -18.90
CA TYR A 684 -15.17 -43.08 -19.36
C TYR A 684 -14.48 -43.44 -20.65
N GLY A 685 -14.28 -42.48 -21.55
CA GLY A 685 -13.49 -42.69 -22.75
C GLY A 685 -12.04 -43.07 -22.42
N GLY A 686 -11.43 -42.45 -21.41
CA GLY A 686 -10.09 -42.79 -20.92
C GLY A 686 -10.03 -44.21 -20.36
N LEU A 687 -10.98 -44.56 -19.49
CA LEU A 687 -11.12 -45.92 -18.95
C LEU A 687 -11.33 -46.98 -20.04
N TYR A 688 -12.25 -46.72 -20.98
CA TYR A 688 -12.55 -47.63 -22.07
C TYR A 688 -11.31 -47.86 -22.95
N THR A 689 -10.57 -46.80 -23.28
CA THR A 689 -9.36 -46.89 -24.11
C THR A 689 -8.30 -47.74 -23.39
N ALA A 690 -8.08 -47.50 -22.10
CA ALA A 690 -7.15 -48.28 -21.31
C ALA A 690 -7.54 -49.78 -21.25
N LEU A 691 -8.81 -50.07 -20.98
CA LEU A 691 -9.33 -51.44 -20.96
C LEU A 691 -9.22 -52.11 -22.34
N LYS A 692 -9.47 -51.37 -23.41
CA LYS A 692 -9.38 -51.86 -24.78
C LYS A 692 -7.95 -52.22 -25.14
N ASN A 693 -6.99 -51.37 -24.79
CA ASN A 693 -5.56 -51.60 -25.04
C ASN A 693 -5.03 -52.79 -24.22
N TRP A 694 -5.61 -53.05 -23.03
CA TRP A 694 -5.37 -54.24 -22.23
C TRP A 694 -5.99 -55.53 -22.79
N GLY A 695 -6.81 -55.42 -23.84
CA GLY A 695 -7.55 -56.56 -24.39
C GLY A 695 -8.64 -57.07 -23.45
N ASP A 696 -9.15 -56.21 -22.56
CA ASP A 696 -10.18 -56.59 -21.59
C ASP A 696 -11.44 -57.08 -22.34
N PRO A 697 -11.99 -58.25 -21.97
CA PRO A 697 -13.17 -58.82 -22.62
C PRO A 697 -14.40 -57.90 -22.63
N LEU A 698 -14.53 -56.95 -21.70
CA LEU A 698 -15.61 -55.96 -21.65
C LEU A 698 -15.59 -55.00 -22.84
N THR A 699 -14.46 -54.88 -23.54
CA THR A 699 -14.30 -53.97 -24.67
C THR A 699 -14.50 -54.64 -26.04
N LYS A 700 -14.70 -55.97 -26.05
CA LYS A 700 -14.91 -56.74 -27.28
C LYS A 700 -16.34 -56.55 -27.79
N SER A 701 -16.47 -56.42 -29.10
CA SER A 701 -17.78 -56.43 -29.77
C SER A 701 -18.47 -57.78 -29.59
N LEU A 702 -19.76 -57.72 -29.29
CA LEU A 702 -20.61 -58.89 -29.09
C LEU A 702 -21.24 -59.30 -30.43
N GLU A 703 -20.79 -60.42 -31.00
CA GLU A 703 -21.15 -60.85 -32.36
C GLU A 703 -22.14 -62.04 -32.32
N ALA A 704 -23.42 -61.77 -32.54
CA ALA A 704 -24.45 -62.83 -32.63
C ALA A 704 -25.73 -62.40 -33.37
N HIS A 705 -25.98 -61.09 -33.46
CA HIS A 705 -26.93 -60.56 -34.43
C HIS A 705 -26.32 -60.66 -35.82
N THR A 706 -26.99 -61.37 -36.73
CA THR A 706 -26.50 -61.62 -38.09
C THR A 706 -27.62 -61.27 -39.05
N ASN A 707 -27.36 -60.41 -40.04
CA ASN A 707 -28.36 -59.96 -41.02
C ASN A 707 -29.43 -59.00 -40.47
N GLY A 708 -29.00 -57.95 -39.75
CA GLY A 708 -29.87 -56.90 -39.21
C GLY A 708 -29.15 -56.05 -38.16
N ALA A 709 -29.70 -54.89 -37.80
CA ALA A 709 -29.16 -54.07 -36.72
C ALA A 709 -29.59 -54.60 -35.34
N ALA A 710 -28.70 -54.59 -34.35
CA ALA A 710 -29.10 -54.65 -32.95
C ALA A 710 -29.84 -53.34 -32.62
N ARG A 711 -31.08 -53.43 -32.14
CA ARG A 711 -32.00 -52.30 -32.00
C ARG A 711 -32.28 -51.95 -30.54
N ALA A 712 -32.30 -52.95 -29.67
CA ALA A 712 -32.57 -52.80 -28.26
C ALA A 712 -31.46 -53.48 -27.46
N LEU A 713 -31.07 -52.86 -26.35
CA LEU A 713 -30.06 -53.36 -25.42
C LEU A 713 -30.53 -53.05 -24.01
N GLU A 714 -30.50 -54.04 -23.13
CA GLU A 714 -30.91 -53.90 -21.73
C GLU A 714 -29.96 -54.64 -20.80
N THR A 715 -29.71 -54.09 -19.61
CA THR A 715 -28.80 -54.67 -18.62
C THR A 715 -29.46 -54.73 -17.26
N HIS A 716 -29.51 -55.91 -16.65
CA HIS A 716 -30.11 -56.05 -15.31
C HIS A 716 -29.07 -55.89 -14.21
N GLY A 717 -29.36 -55.10 -13.18
CA GLY A 717 -28.41 -54.80 -12.10
C GLY A 717 -28.05 -55.96 -11.16
N LYS A 718 -28.79 -57.08 -11.18
CA LYS A 718 -28.49 -58.28 -10.35
C LYS A 718 -27.99 -59.47 -11.15
N GLY A 719 -28.21 -59.51 -12.47
CA GLY A 719 -27.73 -60.58 -13.34
C GLY A 719 -26.54 -60.10 -14.14
N ASN A 720 -25.46 -60.87 -14.20
CA ASN A 720 -24.29 -60.54 -15.02
C ASN A 720 -24.58 -60.81 -16.52
N HIS A 721 -25.73 -60.32 -16.99
CA HIS A 721 -26.36 -60.61 -18.26
C HIS A 721 -26.69 -59.32 -18.99
N ILE A 722 -26.40 -59.30 -20.29
CA ILE A 722 -26.89 -58.27 -21.20
C ILE A 722 -27.96 -58.94 -22.06
N TYR A 723 -29.04 -58.22 -22.36
CA TYR A 723 -30.05 -58.67 -23.32
C TYR A 723 -30.00 -57.78 -24.53
N SER A 724 -30.09 -58.35 -25.74
CA SER A 724 -30.20 -57.57 -26.97
C SER A 724 -31.28 -58.12 -27.89
N GLY A 725 -32.02 -57.21 -28.50
CA GLY A 725 -33.04 -57.49 -29.52
C GLY A 725 -32.63 -56.87 -30.85
N GLY A 726 -32.79 -57.61 -31.94
CA GLY A 726 -32.35 -57.18 -33.27
C GLY A 726 -33.43 -57.18 -34.34
N SER A 727 -33.13 -56.48 -35.44
CA SER A 727 -33.89 -56.55 -36.70
C SER A 727 -33.71 -57.86 -37.45
N ASP A 728 -32.84 -58.74 -36.96
CA ASP A 728 -32.72 -60.11 -37.44
C ASP A 728 -33.72 -61.07 -36.77
N GLY A 729 -34.65 -60.55 -35.95
CA GLY A 729 -35.67 -61.35 -35.27
C GLY A 729 -35.12 -62.21 -34.14
N LYS A 730 -33.91 -61.89 -33.64
CA LYS A 730 -33.30 -62.57 -32.50
C LYS A 730 -33.44 -61.77 -31.23
N LEU A 731 -33.63 -62.49 -30.13
CA LEU A 731 -33.44 -62.01 -28.77
C LEU A 731 -32.31 -62.83 -28.14
N ILE A 732 -31.26 -62.16 -27.69
CA ILE A 732 -30.02 -62.78 -27.24
C ILE A 732 -29.78 -62.39 -25.78
N ARG A 733 -29.45 -63.38 -24.96
CA ARG A 733 -28.87 -63.21 -23.62
C ARG A 733 -27.36 -63.41 -23.72
N TRP A 734 -26.60 -62.41 -23.34
CA TRP A 734 -25.16 -62.45 -23.28
C TRP A 734 -24.72 -62.80 -21.86
N ASN A 735 -24.05 -63.92 -21.71
CA ASN A 735 -23.53 -64.39 -20.44
C ASN A 735 -22.02 -64.14 -20.39
N TYR A 736 -21.54 -63.51 -19.33
CA TYR A 736 -20.10 -63.39 -19.11
C TYR A 736 -19.59 -64.57 -18.28
N ALA A 737 -18.86 -65.50 -18.92
CA ALA A 737 -18.33 -66.70 -18.27
C ALA A 737 -16.92 -67.02 -18.80
N GLY A 738 -15.99 -67.37 -17.91
CA GLY A 738 -14.63 -67.78 -18.29
C GLY A 738 -13.79 -66.70 -19.00
N GLY A 739 -14.10 -65.41 -18.80
CA GLY A 739 -13.40 -64.30 -19.46
C GLY A 739 -13.84 -64.04 -20.90
N GLN A 740 -14.97 -64.61 -21.34
CA GLN A 740 -15.55 -64.35 -22.64
C GLN A 740 -17.06 -64.15 -22.54
N TRP A 741 -17.61 -63.39 -23.48
CA TRP A 741 -19.05 -63.26 -23.66
C TRP A 741 -19.57 -64.41 -24.50
N VAL A 742 -20.57 -65.11 -23.99
CA VAL A 742 -21.25 -66.20 -24.68
C VAL A 742 -22.66 -65.75 -25.04
N ALA A 743 -22.99 -65.82 -26.33
CA ALA A 743 -24.33 -65.54 -26.82
C ALA A 743 -25.24 -66.75 -26.63
N GLU A 744 -26.30 -66.58 -25.86
CA GLU A 744 -27.38 -67.55 -25.74
C GLU A 744 -28.62 -66.99 -26.44
N LYS A 745 -29.10 -67.69 -27.46
CA LYS A 745 -30.29 -67.28 -28.22
C LYS A 745 -31.54 -67.67 -27.43
N LEU A 746 -32.23 -66.67 -26.87
CA LEU A 746 -33.52 -66.87 -26.20
C LEU A 746 -34.66 -67.02 -27.22
N VAL A 747 -34.58 -66.28 -28.32
CA VAL A 747 -35.56 -66.29 -29.41
C VAL A 747 -34.83 -66.20 -30.74
N ASP A 748 -35.28 -67.00 -31.70
CA ASP A 748 -34.76 -67.01 -33.08
C ASP A 748 -35.96 -67.11 -34.05
N LYS A 749 -36.55 -65.97 -34.39
CA LYS A 749 -37.72 -65.85 -35.29
C LYS A 749 -37.37 -64.98 -36.50
N GLN A 750 -36.30 -65.36 -37.18
CA GLN A 750 -35.73 -64.61 -38.31
C GLN A 750 -36.77 -64.29 -39.39
N GLY A 751 -36.82 -63.04 -39.81
CA GLY A 751 -37.73 -62.55 -40.86
C GLY A 751 -39.20 -62.42 -40.42
N GLU A 752 -39.59 -63.01 -39.30
CA GLU A 752 -40.95 -62.92 -38.75
C GLU A 752 -41.10 -61.77 -37.75
N TYR A 753 -40.02 -61.42 -37.03
CA TYR A 753 -40.04 -60.47 -35.93
C TYR A 753 -38.96 -59.38 -36.11
N LEU A 754 -39.27 -58.14 -35.72
CA LEU A 754 -38.30 -57.06 -35.50
C LEU A 754 -38.44 -56.57 -34.07
N PHE A 755 -37.44 -56.82 -33.23
CA PHE A 755 -37.41 -56.27 -31.89
C PHE A 755 -36.92 -54.82 -31.93
N PHE A 756 -37.69 -53.90 -31.34
CA PHE A 756 -37.32 -52.48 -31.24
C PHE A 756 -37.12 -52.02 -29.80
N SER A 757 -37.79 -52.64 -28.85
CA SER A 757 -37.64 -52.33 -27.43
C SER A 757 -37.65 -53.59 -26.60
N ILE A 758 -36.83 -53.64 -25.56
CA ILE A 758 -36.87 -54.68 -24.54
C ILE A 758 -36.71 -54.03 -23.18
N ASP A 759 -37.25 -54.66 -22.15
CA ASP A 759 -36.94 -54.34 -20.76
C ASP A 759 -37.02 -55.60 -19.90
N THR A 760 -36.41 -55.57 -18.72
CA THR A 760 -36.39 -56.67 -17.74
C THR A 760 -37.07 -56.28 -16.44
N SER A 761 -37.78 -57.22 -15.82
CA SER A 761 -38.44 -56.95 -14.54
C SER A 761 -37.41 -56.69 -13.44
N PRO A 762 -37.74 -55.90 -12.39
CA PRO A 762 -36.83 -55.60 -11.28
C PRO A 762 -36.27 -56.84 -10.57
N ASP A 763 -37.02 -57.94 -10.54
CA ASP A 763 -36.60 -59.23 -9.98
C ASP A 763 -35.74 -60.08 -10.93
N GLY A 764 -35.61 -59.68 -12.21
CA GLY A 764 -34.84 -60.34 -13.25
C GLY A 764 -35.47 -61.60 -13.82
N ASN A 765 -36.73 -61.90 -13.47
CA ASN A 765 -37.41 -63.14 -13.87
C ASN A 765 -38.14 -63.03 -15.21
N TRP A 766 -38.48 -61.83 -15.66
CA TRP A 766 -39.25 -61.60 -16.88
C TRP A 766 -38.54 -60.61 -17.80
N LEU A 767 -38.73 -60.81 -19.10
CA LEU A 767 -38.31 -59.89 -20.14
C LEU A 767 -39.52 -59.54 -21.01
N ALA A 768 -39.83 -58.26 -21.11
CA ALA A 768 -40.85 -57.75 -22.00
C ALA A 768 -40.17 -57.26 -23.28
N ALA A 769 -40.65 -57.70 -24.43
CA ALA A 769 -40.10 -57.33 -25.73
C ALA A 769 -41.20 -56.79 -26.65
N GLY A 770 -40.91 -55.68 -27.30
CA GLY A 770 -41.82 -54.94 -28.16
C GLY A 770 -41.22 -54.77 -29.55
N GLY A 771 -42.08 -54.77 -30.55
CA GLY A 771 -41.62 -54.70 -31.92
C GLY A 771 -42.71 -54.77 -32.96
N LEU A 772 -42.29 -55.14 -34.17
CA LEU A 772 -43.08 -55.15 -35.40
C LEU A 772 -42.96 -56.50 -36.10
N TYR A 773 -44.05 -56.96 -36.71
CA TYR A 773 -44.01 -58.06 -37.68
C TYR A 773 -43.73 -57.50 -39.09
N PRO A 774 -42.61 -57.84 -39.76
CA PRO A 774 -42.31 -57.34 -41.11
C PRO A 774 -43.42 -57.58 -42.13
N ALA A 775 -44.08 -58.74 -42.05
CA ALA A 775 -45.08 -59.20 -43.00
C ALA A 775 -46.49 -58.60 -42.76
N ASN A 776 -46.74 -58.02 -41.58
CA ASN A 776 -48.03 -57.40 -41.27
C ASN A 776 -47.78 -56.19 -40.34
N ARG A 777 -47.55 -55.02 -40.94
CA ARG A 777 -47.12 -53.83 -40.19
C ARG A 777 -48.19 -53.24 -39.26
N ASP A 778 -49.45 -53.60 -39.49
CA ASP A 778 -50.60 -53.20 -38.68
C ASP A 778 -50.85 -54.15 -37.50
N ALA A 779 -50.15 -55.30 -37.47
CA ALA A 779 -50.04 -56.15 -36.29
C ALA A 779 -48.70 -55.85 -35.63
N ASN A 780 -48.71 -55.41 -34.38
CA ASN A 780 -47.51 -55.25 -33.56
C ASN A 780 -47.65 -56.09 -32.30
N TYR A 781 -46.54 -56.43 -31.65
CA TYR A 781 -46.57 -57.28 -30.45
C TYR A 781 -45.82 -56.64 -29.30
N ALA A 782 -46.39 -56.81 -28.11
CA ALA A 782 -45.64 -56.91 -26.87
C ALA A 782 -45.70 -58.38 -26.42
N GLU A 783 -44.55 -58.97 -26.17
CA GLU A 783 -44.41 -60.35 -25.69
C GLU A 783 -43.64 -60.37 -24.38
N LEU A 784 -44.13 -61.15 -23.42
CA LEU A 784 -43.51 -61.35 -22.11
C LEU A 784 -42.90 -62.74 -22.04
N TYR A 785 -41.58 -62.79 -21.84
CA TYR A 785 -40.74 -63.98 -21.79
C TYR A 785 -40.37 -64.32 -20.34
N ASP A 786 -40.51 -65.59 -19.94
CA ASP A 786 -40.06 -66.06 -18.62
C ASP A 786 -38.57 -66.45 -18.70
N LEU A 787 -37.71 -65.67 -18.06
CA LEU A 787 -36.27 -65.87 -18.09
C LEU A 787 -35.81 -67.08 -17.25
N ARG A 788 -36.68 -67.59 -16.36
CA ARG A 788 -36.41 -68.80 -15.56
C ARG A 788 -36.64 -70.08 -16.37
N ASN A 789 -37.45 -69.99 -17.42
CA ASN A 789 -37.76 -71.10 -18.32
C ASN A 789 -37.86 -70.61 -19.76
N SER A 790 -36.72 -70.51 -20.43
CA SER A 790 -36.61 -70.02 -21.82
C SER A 790 -37.36 -70.88 -22.85
N SER A 791 -37.73 -72.11 -22.50
CA SER A 791 -38.53 -73.00 -23.36
C SER A 791 -40.04 -72.74 -23.27
N ALA A 792 -40.51 -71.94 -22.30
CA ALA A 792 -41.92 -71.60 -22.20
C ALA A 792 -42.36 -70.64 -23.32
N PRO A 793 -43.56 -70.81 -23.90
CA PRO A 793 -44.05 -69.91 -24.92
C PRO A 793 -44.26 -68.50 -24.34
N ALA A 794 -43.87 -67.47 -25.11
CA ALA A 794 -44.03 -66.09 -24.71
C ALA A 794 -45.52 -65.71 -24.59
N LYS A 795 -45.85 -64.91 -23.58
CA LYS A 795 -47.22 -64.40 -23.39
C LYS A 795 -47.41 -63.14 -24.22
N LYS A 796 -48.34 -63.18 -25.19
CA LYS A 796 -48.69 -62.00 -25.99
C LYS A 796 -49.57 -61.05 -25.18
N ILE A 797 -49.23 -59.77 -25.20
CA ILE A 797 -50.00 -58.69 -24.59
C ILE A 797 -50.75 -57.94 -25.71
N PRO A 798 -52.08 -58.07 -25.79
CA PRO A 798 -52.86 -57.46 -26.86
C PRO A 798 -53.08 -55.97 -26.62
N GLY A 799 -53.52 -55.23 -27.65
CA GLY A 799 -54.04 -53.87 -27.52
C GLY A 799 -53.28 -52.79 -28.30
N PHE A 800 -52.12 -53.11 -28.88
CA PHE A 800 -51.30 -52.16 -29.64
C PHE A 800 -51.64 -52.18 -31.13
N LYS A 801 -51.70 -51.00 -31.75
CA LYS A 801 -52.07 -50.81 -33.17
C LYS A 801 -50.88 -50.39 -34.04
N SER A 802 -49.81 -49.88 -33.44
CA SER A 802 -48.59 -49.45 -34.12
C SER A 802 -47.33 -50.05 -33.48
N ASN A 803 -46.15 -49.80 -34.05
CA ASN A 803 -44.91 -50.38 -33.57
C ASN A 803 -44.58 -49.91 -32.15
N ILE A 804 -44.13 -50.85 -31.32
CA ILE A 804 -43.77 -50.59 -29.93
C ILE A 804 -42.27 -50.30 -29.87
N GLU A 805 -41.93 -49.03 -29.70
CA GLU A 805 -40.54 -48.57 -29.62
C GLU A 805 -40.06 -48.36 -28.19
N ASN A 806 -40.97 -48.38 -27.20
CA ASN A 806 -40.62 -48.22 -25.80
C ASN A 806 -41.45 -49.16 -24.93
N ILE A 807 -40.75 -49.93 -24.09
CA ILE A 807 -41.31 -50.75 -23.02
C ILE A 807 -40.50 -50.48 -21.76
N HIS A 808 -41.17 -50.35 -20.62
CA HIS A 808 -40.51 -50.19 -19.33
C HIS A 808 -41.34 -50.81 -18.20
N PHE A 809 -40.77 -51.73 -17.43
CA PHE A 809 -41.38 -52.33 -16.25
C PHE A 809 -41.67 -51.29 -15.18
N THR A 810 -42.74 -51.51 -14.41
CA THR A 810 -43.00 -50.72 -13.23
C THR A 810 -41.95 -51.02 -12.15
N PRO A 811 -41.57 -50.05 -11.30
CA PRO A 811 -40.54 -50.25 -10.27
C PRO A 811 -40.85 -51.39 -9.27
N ASP A 812 -42.13 -51.70 -9.06
CA ASP A 812 -42.60 -52.80 -8.21
C ASP A 812 -42.62 -54.16 -8.94
N GLY A 813 -42.34 -54.18 -10.25
CA GLY A 813 -42.31 -55.37 -11.10
C GLY A 813 -43.66 -56.02 -11.36
N THR A 814 -44.77 -55.36 -11.02
CA THR A 814 -46.13 -55.93 -11.18
C THR A 814 -46.70 -55.76 -12.59
N GLY A 815 -46.11 -54.88 -13.41
CA GLY A 815 -46.51 -54.66 -14.80
C GLY A 815 -45.44 -53.90 -15.60
N PHE A 816 -45.81 -53.42 -16.79
CA PHE A 816 -44.96 -52.55 -17.60
C PHE A 816 -45.78 -51.51 -18.36
N TYR A 817 -45.18 -50.36 -18.62
CA TYR A 817 -45.66 -49.37 -19.56
C TYR A 817 -45.13 -49.71 -20.96
N ALA A 818 -45.97 -49.61 -21.96
CA ALA A 818 -45.58 -49.74 -23.36
C ALA A 818 -46.26 -48.65 -24.17
N ARG A 819 -45.52 -48.08 -25.11
CA ARG A 819 -46.03 -47.04 -26.02
C ARG A 819 -45.94 -47.56 -27.45
N ASP A 820 -47.08 -47.61 -28.13
CA ASP A 820 -47.11 -47.73 -29.58
C ASP A 820 -47.07 -46.34 -30.24
N ASN A 821 -46.46 -46.26 -31.42
CA ASN A 821 -46.42 -45.04 -32.23
C ASN A 821 -47.71 -44.85 -33.05
N SER A 822 -48.87 -45.04 -32.42
CA SER A 822 -50.19 -44.88 -33.05
C SER A 822 -50.66 -43.43 -33.04
#